data_AF-A0A7Y3AP64-F1
#
_entry.id   AF-A0A7Y3AP64-F1
#
_cell.length_a   1.000
_cell.length_b   1.000
_cell.length_c   1.000
_cell.angle_alpha   90.00
_cell.angle_beta   90.00
_cell.angle_gamma   90.00
#
_symmetry.space_group_name_H-M   'P 1'
#
loop_
_entity.id
_entity.type
_entity.pdbx_description
1 polymer ?
#
loop_
_entity_poly.entity_id
_entity_poly.type
_entity_poly.pdbx_seq_one_letter_code
_entity_poly.pdbx_strand_id
1 'polypeptide(L)'
;GPNPSPAEDVMKPDVIAPGTQILAASSVDNNFAFLTGTSMASPHVTGGAALLKAVHPNWTPPMLASALVMTATPELAIDSDGSEATILKRGAGRPRLDEAVNAGLYLNETRAGFVNANPRNGGDPKNLNLPGLTDTVCRNTCTFSRRVTDLAGGASWSATAEGLPSGASVSISPSNFSVANGGSQLLTITVDLVQSDKVGEWVYGAVRLTSSGLADAVLPLAVFYDGGALPDEWSISTDSVAGSQVFTIDGLAAMPDATFTSGGLVEPTLTVENLPQDPDADSPYDSSVGVMTVWHTVPEGTLWLHTETLESTAVDLDLFVGLDSNGNGRADEEEELCSSTSPTEIELCDLFSPVAGEYWVLVQNWDASLNPDQATLKSAVVSRNPASPLTVTGDGIVTVGASQDIRVQWDNVGAVPGTELIGAVGLGTRRENPNDIGIIPVSFTKTAVAAPKTLVLMDGVERGVTLGGNSTHDRIFVDIPPGVDSFTISSTASGNDSQQNEALGMELYRVDFDNAFTAAPFAAAADTSGAPLASATGSGATGPTVTVGGGDVVAGRWYVVLNNSSNANADIDIRADMSFSGSLVPLRPGLWQASSREGLNQGFDYTSTGGFRAFLWYTYDEAGRPAWYLASGPEPSGNVWVAELLRFTNDGTLQQEIPVGHVSISLLAEEDSIFSFVLFGEDGSDRERPSLPPICPEVDGSKLSYNGLWSRSPVGVGGATVVVNATSQAFVHYIYDASGRPVWLIGAPEPQSAEAREADLLQFGGYCAVCAESELTIDTVGTFTRDFSSESAMTWNLNFDLIAPLSGTRDSTDDTAKLTMPMVCQ
;
A
#
# COMPACT_ATOMS: atom_id res chain seq x y z
N GLY A 1 -7.20 23.42 11.84
CA GLY A 1 -7.52 22.50 10.73
C GLY A 1 -8.86 22.89 10.14
N PRO A 2 -9.48 22.04 9.32
CA PRO A 2 -10.90 22.21 9.00
C PRO A 2 -11.74 22.21 10.28
N ASN A 3 -13.01 22.60 10.17
CA ASN A 3 -13.97 22.47 11.26
C ASN A 3 -14.09 20.97 11.65
N PRO A 4 -14.32 20.60 12.92
CA PRO A 4 -14.45 19.20 13.31
C PRO A 4 -15.67 18.53 12.68
N SER A 5 -15.64 17.19 12.67
CA SER A 5 -16.74 16.36 12.22
C SER A 5 -18.03 16.67 12.99
N PRO A 6 -19.21 16.67 12.33
CA PRO A 6 -19.46 16.33 10.92
C PRO A 6 -19.56 17.53 9.97
N ALA A 7 -18.96 18.68 10.31
CA ALA A 7 -19.12 19.91 9.54
C ALA A 7 -17.81 20.42 8.92
N GLU A 8 -16.96 19.51 8.47
CA GLU A 8 -15.61 19.71 7.95
C GLU A 8 -15.58 20.60 6.70
N ASP A 9 -16.63 20.54 5.88
CA ASP A 9 -16.80 21.31 4.64
C ASP A 9 -17.17 22.79 4.84
N VAL A 10 -17.12 23.29 6.08
CA VAL A 10 -17.35 24.69 6.40
C VAL A 10 -16.03 25.34 6.82
N MET A 11 -15.58 26.33 6.05
CA MET A 11 -14.39 27.10 6.37
C MET A 11 -14.45 27.67 7.80
N LYS A 12 -13.49 27.29 8.65
CA LYS A 12 -13.23 27.91 9.95
C LYS A 12 -11.72 28.10 10.17
N PRO A 13 -11.32 29.17 10.89
CA PRO A 13 -12.15 30.31 11.31
C PRO A 13 -12.65 31.13 10.10
N ASP A 14 -13.64 32.01 10.27
CA ASP A 14 -14.11 32.85 9.16
C ASP A 14 -13.13 33.98 8.82
N VAL A 15 -12.55 34.58 9.87
CA VAL A 15 -11.62 35.73 9.84
C VAL A 15 -10.69 35.66 11.05
N ILE A 16 -9.59 36.41 11.01
CA ILE A 16 -8.71 36.64 12.16
C ILE A 16 -8.73 38.08 12.63
N ALA A 17 -8.41 38.30 13.90
CA ALA A 17 -8.29 39.63 14.48
C ALA A 17 -7.22 39.64 15.59
N PRO A 18 -6.74 40.83 16.02
CA PRO A 18 -5.76 40.93 17.10
C PRO A 18 -6.26 40.26 18.40
N GLY A 19 -5.56 39.21 18.83
CA GLY A 19 -5.89 38.45 20.04
C GLY A 19 -4.74 38.30 21.03
N THR A 20 -3.53 38.73 20.69
CA THR A 20 -2.32 38.52 21.52
C THR A 20 -1.88 39.82 22.17
N GLN A 21 -1.61 39.79 23.48
CA GLN A 21 -1.22 40.96 24.27
C GLN A 21 -2.13 42.17 24.03
N ILE A 22 -3.44 41.95 24.14
CA ILE A 22 -4.45 42.98 23.99
C ILE A 22 -4.66 43.69 25.33
N LEU A 23 -4.45 45.00 25.35
CA LEU A 23 -4.73 45.85 26.51
C LEU A 23 -6.23 46.15 26.59
N ALA A 24 -6.89 45.66 27.63
CA ALA A 24 -8.32 45.92 27.88
C ALA A 24 -8.58 46.18 29.38
N ALA A 25 -9.77 46.69 29.69
CA ALA A 25 -10.18 46.92 31.08
C ALA A 25 -10.20 45.60 31.87
N SER A 26 -9.71 45.62 33.11
CA SER A 26 -9.66 44.43 33.98
C SER A 26 -10.16 44.74 35.39
N SER A 27 -10.84 43.77 35.99
CA SER A 27 -11.23 43.81 37.41
C SER A 27 -10.08 43.47 38.36
N VAL A 28 -8.99 42.89 37.85
CA VAL A 28 -7.74 42.72 38.59
C VAL A 28 -7.04 44.08 38.62
N ASP A 29 -6.83 44.62 39.83
CA ASP A 29 -6.18 45.92 40.09
C ASP A 29 -6.84 47.17 39.47
N ASN A 30 -8.16 47.12 39.19
CA ASN A 30 -9.03 48.27 38.87
C ASN A 30 -8.61 49.16 37.68
N ASN A 31 -7.86 48.64 36.70
CA ASN A 31 -7.38 49.45 35.57
C ASN A 31 -7.46 48.71 34.23
N PHE A 32 -6.33 48.16 33.77
CA PHE A 32 -6.18 47.50 32.48
C PHE A 32 -5.23 46.32 32.62
N ALA A 33 -5.43 45.28 31.82
CA ALA A 33 -4.54 44.13 31.73
C ALA A 33 -4.26 43.77 30.27
N PHE A 34 -3.08 43.21 30.02
CA PHE A 34 -2.77 42.53 28.76
C PHE A 34 -3.23 41.09 28.86
N LEU A 35 -4.14 40.68 27.97
CA LEU A 35 -4.59 39.30 27.86
C LEU A 35 -4.35 38.78 26.43
N THR A 36 -4.19 37.47 26.33
CA THR A 36 -3.99 36.76 25.05
C THR A 36 -5.08 35.70 24.92
N GLY A 37 -5.67 35.59 23.74
CA GLY A 37 -6.62 34.53 23.40
C GLY A 37 -7.58 34.94 22.29
N THR A 38 -8.23 33.95 21.68
CA THR A 38 -9.33 34.17 20.73
C THR A 38 -10.50 34.93 21.37
N SER A 39 -10.68 34.80 22.69
CA SER A 39 -11.56 35.63 23.52
C SER A 39 -11.28 37.13 23.42
N MET A 40 -10.04 37.54 23.11
CA MET A 40 -9.66 38.94 22.87
C MET A 40 -9.77 39.35 21.40
N ALA A 41 -9.66 38.40 20.47
CA ALA A 41 -9.87 38.64 19.04
C ALA A 41 -11.37 38.86 18.70
N SER A 42 -12.26 38.03 19.26
CA SER A 42 -13.72 38.09 19.04
C SER A 42 -14.35 39.49 19.24
N PRO A 43 -14.05 40.26 20.32
CA PRO A 43 -14.61 41.59 20.50
C PRO A 43 -14.13 42.62 19.45
N HIS A 44 -12.96 42.45 18.82
CA HIS A 44 -12.55 43.31 17.71
C HIS A 44 -13.47 43.15 16.50
N VAL A 45 -13.80 41.91 16.13
CA VAL A 45 -14.72 41.61 15.02
C VAL A 45 -16.14 42.08 15.38
N THR A 46 -16.57 41.86 16.63
CA THR A 46 -17.88 42.32 17.13
C THR A 46 -18.01 43.85 17.04
N GLY A 47 -16.98 44.59 17.45
CA GLY A 47 -16.93 46.05 17.32
C GLY A 47 -17.01 46.49 15.86
N GLY A 48 -16.28 45.82 14.96
CA GLY A 48 -16.34 46.06 13.52
C GLY A 48 -17.74 45.84 12.94
N ALA A 49 -18.38 44.72 13.28
CA ALA A 49 -19.75 44.41 12.86
C ALA A 49 -20.76 45.45 13.38
N ALA A 50 -20.59 45.92 14.63
CA ALA A 50 -21.44 46.96 15.21
C ALA A 50 -21.29 48.30 14.46
N LEU A 51 -20.08 48.67 14.06
CA LEU A 51 -19.84 49.87 13.23
C LEU A 51 -20.50 49.75 11.85
N LEU A 52 -20.35 48.60 11.19
CA LEU A 52 -21.02 48.35 9.91
C LEU A 52 -22.55 48.42 10.06
N LYS A 53 -23.11 47.86 11.13
CA LYS A 53 -24.55 47.93 11.43
C LYS A 53 -25.01 49.35 11.74
N ALA A 54 -24.18 50.19 12.33
CA ALA A 54 -24.50 51.60 12.57
C ALA A 54 -24.55 52.40 11.27
N VAL A 55 -23.63 52.13 10.33
CA VAL A 55 -23.63 52.76 8.99
C VAL A 55 -24.75 52.20 8.10
N HIS A 56 -25.03 50.89 8.22
CA HIS A 56 -26.06 50.17 7.46
C HIS A 56 -27.11 49.54 8.38
N PRO A 57 -28.05 50.32 8.96
CA PRO A 57 -29.02 49.83 9.94
C PRO A 57 -29.91 48.68 9.47
N ASN A 58 -30.07 48.51 8.15
CA ASN A 58 -30.90 47.47 7.56
C ASN A 58 -30.14 46.18 7.24
N TRP A 59 -28.80 46.15 7.36
CA TRP A 59 -28.03 44.94 7.09
C TRP A 59 -28.33 43.85 8.11
N THR A 60 -28.65 42.67 7.60
CA THR A 60 -28.92 41.47 8.41
C THR A 60 -27.59 40.83 8.87
N PRO A 61 -27.60 39.90 9.84
CA PRO A 61 -26.38 39.19 10.24
C PRO A 61 -25.63 38.54 9.07
N PRO A 62 -26.28 37.85 8.09
CA PRO A 62 -25.60 37.32 6.91
C PRO A 62 -24.94 38.40 6.02
N MET A 63 -25.56 39.58 5.89
CA MET A 63 -24.98 40.70 5.15
C MET A 63 -23.71 41.22 5.83
N LEU A 64 -23.75 41.42 7.16
CA LEU A 64 -22.60 41.88 7.94
C LEU A 64 -21.45 40.86 7.90
N ALA A 65 -21.76 39.58 8.10
CA ALA A 65 -20.77 38.50 8.05
C ALA A 65 -20.15 38.39 6.65
N SER A 66 -20.96 38.38 5.59
CA SER A 66 -20.47 38.35 4.21
C SER A 66 -19.55 39.52 3.91
N ALA A 67 -19.94 40.75 4.27
CA ALA A 67 -19.12 41.93 4.01
C ALA A 67 -17.76 41.85 4.74
N LEU A 68 -17.75 41.43 6.01
CA LEU A 68 -16.50 41.29 6.78
C LEU A 68 -15.56 40.23 6.22
N VAL A 69 -16.11 39.09 5.78
CA VAL A 69 -15.33 37.97 5.26
C VAL A 69 -14.85 38.25 3.84
N MET A 70 -15.74 38.68 2.94
CA MET A 70 -15.43 38.84 1.52
C MET A 70 -14.50 40.02 1.23
N THR A 71 -14.40 40.99 2.14
CA THR A 71 -13.44 42.11 1.99
C THR A 71 -12.25 41.98 2.94
N ALA A 72 -12.08 40.85 3.63
CA ALA A 72 -10.92 40.63 4.48
C ALA A 72 -9.63 40.52 3.64
N THR A 73 -8.49 40.76 4.28
CA THR A 73 -7.17 40.63 3.64
C THR A 73 -6.29 39.59 4.33
N PRO A 74 -5.60 38.71 3.57
CA PRO A 74 -4.60 37.81 4.10
C PRO A 74 -3.29 38.52 4.50
N GLU A 75 -3.14 39.80 4.13
CA GLU A 75 -1.91 40.55 4.37
C GLU A 75 -1.52 40.54 5.85
N LEU A 76 -0.26 40.15 6.10
CA LEU A 76 0.37 40.03 7.42
C LEU A 76 -0.10 38.83 8.26
N ALA A 77 -0.88 37.90 7.68
CA ALA A 77 -1.17 36.62 8.32
C ALA A 77 0.00 35.66 8.06
N ILE A 78 0.96 35.66 8.98
CA ILE A 78 2.20 34.88 8.91
C ILE A 78 2.27 34.00 10.16
N ASP A 79 2.64 32.74 9.98
CA ASP A 79 2.88 31.79 11.08
C ASP A 79 4.19 32.12 11.82
N SER A 80 4.39 31.51 13.00
CA SER A 80 5.58 31.75 13.84
C SER A 80 6.90 31.36 13.16
N ASP A 81 6.84 30.44 12.20
CA ASP A 81 7.97 29.98 11.38
C ASP A 81 8.28 30.92 10.19
N GLY A 82 7.46 31.95 9.97
CA GLY A 82 7.61 32.91 8.88
C GLY A 82 6.88 32.54 7.58
N SER A 83 6.18 31.41 7.52
CA SER A 83 5.35 31.01 6.37
C SER A 83 4.01 31.76 6.34
N GLU A 84 3.38 31.86 5.17
CA GLU A 84 2.04 32.44 5.09
C GLU A 84 1.01 31.53 5.77
N ALA A 85 0.18 32.11 6.65
CA ALA A 85 -0.86 31.35 7.33
C ALA A 85 -1.89 30.83 6.30
N THR A 86 -2.18 29.54 6.36
CA THR A 86 -3.15 28.90 5.46
C THR A 86 -4.58 29.36 5.74
N ILE A 87 -5.50 29.14 4.79
CA ILE A 87 -6.92 29.52 4.96
C ILE A 87 -7.54 28.81 6.18
N LEU A 88 -7.12 27.59 6.49
CA LEU A 88 -7.60 26.86 7.68
C LEU A 88 -7.09 27.42 9.02
N LYS A 89 -6.07 28.28 8.99
CA LYS A 89 -5.59 29.00 10.17
C LYS A 89 -6.19 30.40 10.27
N ARG A 90 -6.43 31.07 9.13
CA ARG A 90 -6.78 32.50 9.10
C ARG A 90 -8.17 32.86 8.56
N GLY A 91 -8.90 31.90 7.99
CA GLY A 91 -10.10 32.16 7.20
C GLY A 91 -9.81 33.08 6.01
N ALA A 92 -10.69 34.06 5.79
CA ALA A 92 -10.48 35.10 4.78
C ALA A 92 -9.39 36.12 5.16
N GLY A 93 -8.88 36.07 6.40
CA GLY A 93 -7.86 36.98 6.91
C GLY A 93 -8.43 38.08 7.81
N ARG A 94 -7.75 39.22 7.89
CA ARG A 94 -8.12 40.34 8.77
C ARG A 94 -9.24 41.19 8.13
N PRO A 95 -10.36 41.46 8.82
CA PRO A 95 -11.42 42.32 8.31
C PRO A 95 -10.92 43.73 7.95
N ARG A 96 -11.36 44.24 6.80
CA ARG A 96 -11.09 45.61 6.33
C ARG A 96 -12.36 46.43 6.40
N LEU A 97 -12.58 47.14 7.51
CA LEU A 97 -13.83 47.90 7.72
C LEU A 97 -14.00 49.04 6.72
N ASP A 98 -12.89 49.59 6.22
CA ASP A 98 -12.83 50.61 5.18
C ASP A 98 -13.36 50.11 3.82
N GLU A 99 -13.20 48.82 3.54
CA GLU A 99 -13.73 48.16 2.35
C GLU A 99 -15.13 47.56 2.60
N ALA A 100 -15.31 46.90 3.75
CA ALA A 100 -16.56 46.21 4.12
C ALA A 100 -17.76 47.16 4.16
N VAL A 101 -17.55 48.43 4.52
CA VAL A 101 -18.61 49.45 4.52
C VAL A 101 -19.14 49.74 3.11
N ASN A 102 -18.35 49.47 2.07
CA ASN A 102 -18.70 49.64 0.66
C ASN A 102 -18.85 48.30 -0.08
N ALA A 103 -19.05 47.19 0.64
CA ALA A 103 -19.24 45.87 0.04
C ALA A 103 -20.40 45.89 -0.96
N GLY A 104 -20.13 45.45 -2.19
CA GLY A 104 -21.10 45.47 -3.29
C GLY A 104 -21.97 44.22 -3.42
N LEU A 105 -21.56 43.12 -2.78
CA LEU A 105 -22.26 41.84 -2.79
C LEU A 105 -22.32 41.25 -1.38
N TYR A 106 -23.32 40.40 -1.14
CA TYR A 106 -23.36 39.50 0.01
C TYR A 106 -23.92 38.13 -0.38
N LEU A 107 -23.67 37.14 0.47
CA LEU A 107 -24.28 35.83 0.36
C LEU A 107 -25.33 35.69 1.46
N ASN A 108 -26.58 35.48 1.03
CA ASN A 108 -27.68 35.30 1.96
C ASN A 108 -27.77 33.84 2.41
N GLU A 109 -27.86 33.61 3.72
CA GLU A 109 -28.16 32.31 4.31
C GLU A 109 -29.24 32.45 5.39
N THR A 110 -30.04 31.41 5.58
CA THR A 110 -31.21 31.38 6.46
C THR A 110 -31.06 30.30 7.51
N ARG A 111 -31.80 30.46 8.62
CA ARG A 111 -31.92 29.39 9.63
C ARG A 111 -32.37 28.06 9.03
N ALA A 112 -33.30 28.09 8.07
CA ALA A 112 -33.77 26.88 7.41
C ALA A 112 -32.67 26.21 6.59
N GLY A 113 -31.81 26.98 5.92
CA GLY A 113 -30.66 26.45 5.20
C GLY A 113 -29.66 25.75 6.12
N PHE A 114 -29.30 26.34 7.26
CA PHE A 114 -28.49 25.67 8.28
C PHE A 114 -29.10 24.37 8.80
N VAL A 115 -30.42 24.34 9.04
CA VAL A 115 -31.10 23.12 9.48
C VAL A 115 -31.08 22.04 8.39
N ASN A 116 -31.29 22.43 7.14
CA ASN A 116 -31.29 21.53 5.98
C ASN A 116 -29.90 21.02 5.63
N ALA A 117 -28.86 21.79 5.92
CA ALA A 117 -27.46 21.41 5.68
C ALA A 117 -26.86 20.60 6.84
N ASN A 118 -27.61 20.32 7.90
CA ASN A 118 -27.12 19.55 9.05
C ASN A 118 -26.85 18.09 8.64
N PRO A 119 -25.60 17.60 8.74
CA PRO A 119 -25.22 16.23 8.40
C PRO A 119 -25.98 15.17 9.20
N ARG A 120 -26.33 15.45 10.47
CA ARG A 120 -27.14 14.55 11.30
C ARG A 120 -28.55 14.31 10.74
N ASN A 121 -29.01 15.17 9.83
CA ASN A 121 -30.28 15.04 9.12
C ASN A 121 -30.09 14.60 7.64
N GLY A 122 -28.88 14.19 7.24
CA GLY A 122 -28.52 13.87 5.85
C GLY A 122 -28.30 15.11 4.96
N GLY A 123 -28.10 16.29 5.56
CA GLY A 123 -27.76 17.52 4.86
C GLY A 123 -26.26 17.63 4.56
N ASP A 124 -25.91 18.51 3.62
CA ASP A 124 -24.52 18.75 3.22
C ASP A 124 -24.13 20.23 3.50
N PRO A 125 -23.23 20.49 4.48
CA PRO A 125 -22.74 21.83 4.83
C PRO A 125 -22.07 22.59 3.68
N LYS A 126 -21.46 21.91 2.71
CA LYS A 126 -20.81 22.51 1.53
C LYS A 126 -21.76 23.36 0.69
N ASN A 127 -23.05 23.00 0.73
CA ASN A 127 -24.13 23.68 0.01
C ASN A 127 -24.63 24.95 0.68
N LEU A 128 -24.18 25.27 1.90
CA LEU A 128 -24.48 26.55 2.52
C LEU A 128 -23.96 27.70 1.66
N ASN A 129 -24.74 28.78 1.57
CA ASN A 129 -24.37 29.95 0.81
C ASN A 129 -23.44 30.85 1.65
N LEU A 130 -22.27 30.34 2.00
CA LEU A 130 -21.24 31.03 2.79
C LEU A 130 -20.03 31.39 1.92
N PRO A 131 -19.26 32.45 2.27
CA PRO A 131 -18.15 32.89 1.43
C PRO A 131 -17.02 31.87 1.23
N GLY A 132 -16.76 31.02 2.22
CA GLY A 132 -15.74 29.97 2.12
C GLY A 132 -16.15 28.87 1.14
N LEU A 133 -15.22 28.44 0.29
CA LEU A 133 -15.33 27.31 -0.61
C LEU A 133 -14.46 26.19 -0.04
N THR A 134 -15.06 25.33 0.80
CA THR A 134 -14.34 24.25 1.50
C THR A 134 -14.94 22.90 1.16
N ASP A 135 -14.07 21.94 0.86
CA ASP A 135 -14.42 20.56 0.53
C ASP A 135 -13.28 19.66 0.98
N THR A 136 -13.52 18.77 1.93
CA THR A 136 -12.51 17.85 2.48
C THR A 136 -12.32 16.59 1.66
N VAL A 137 -13.12 16.39 0.61
CA VAL A 137 -13.13 15.17 -0.23
C VAL A 137 -13.17 15.52 -1.72
N CYS A 138 -12.41 16.55 -2.14
CA CYS A 138 -12.38 17.00 -3.53
C CYS A 138 -11.61 16.02 -4.41
N ARG A 139 -12.31 14.99 -4.92
CA ARG A 139 -11.73 13.94 -5.76
C ARG A 139 -11.70 14.33 -7.22
N ASN A 140 -10.50 14.65 -7.73
CA ASN A 140 -10.23 15.09 -9.10
C ASN A 140 -10.93 16.40 -9.48
N THR A 141 -12.26 16.47 -9.36
CA THR A 141 -13.05 17.67 -9.57
C THR A 141 -14.11 17.83 -8.48
N CYS A 142 -14.29 19.04 -7.96
CA CYS A 142 -15.40 19.37 -7.05
C CYS A 142 -16.09 20.66 -7.48
N THR A 143 -17.36 20.82 -7.11
CA THR A 143 -18.18 21.97 -7.52
C THR A 143 -18.88 22.61 -6.33
N PHE A 144 -18.95 23.94 -6.36
CA PHE A 144 -19.68 24.78 -5.42
C PHE A 144 -20.75 25.58 -6.14
N SER A 145 -21.84 25.86 -5.43
CA SER A 145 -22.86 26.82 -5.86
C SER A 145 -22.91 27.98 -4.87
N ARG A 146 -22.73 29.21 -5.36
CA ARG A 146 -22.80 30.43 -4.55
C ARG A 146 -23.76 31.44 -5.16
N ARG A 147 -24.74 31.88 -4.37
CA ARG A 147 -25.73 32.88 -4.77
C ARG A 147 -25.36 34.23 -4.20
N VAL A 148 -24.75 35.08 -5.03
CA VAL A 148 -24.40 36.45 -4.67
C VAL A 148 -25.60 37.37 -4.87
N THR A 149 -25.80 38.32 -3.97
CA THR A 149 -26.93 39.27 -3.98
C THR A 149 -26.40 40.70 -3.88
N ASP A 150 -27.01 41.62 -4.60
CA ASP A 150 -26.58 43.01 -4.71
C ASP A 150 -26.74 43.80 -3.39
N LEU A 151 -25.71 44.59 -3.06
CA LEU A 151 -25.72 45.66 -2.04
C LEU A 151 -25.46 47.05 -2.65
N ALA A 152 -25.03 47.13 -3.91
CA ALA A 152 -24.57 48.35 -4.56
C ALA A 152 -25.67 49.14 -5.28
N GLY A 153 -26.90 48.62 -5.34
CA GLY A 153 -27.98 49.21 -6.13
C GLY A 153 -27.95 48.80 -7.59
N GLY A 154 -27.23 47.73 -7.92
CA GLY A 154 -27.06 47.14 -9.23
C GLY A 154 -25.68 47.44 -9.84
N ALA A 155 -24.96 46.39 -10.22
CA ALA A 155 -23.61 46.48 -10.77
C ALA A 155 -23.30 45.31 -11.72
N SER A 156 -22.25 45.48 -12.53
CA SER A 156 -21.70 44.40 -13.37
C SER A 156 -20.39 43.91 -12.78
N TRP A 157 -20.26 42.59 -12.70
CA TRP A 157 -19.17 41.91 -12.00
C TRP A 157 -18.42 40.97 -12.93
N SER A 158 -17.12 40.85 -12.70
CA SER A 158 -16.25 39.83 -13.28
C SER A 158 -15.74 38.91 -12.16
N ALA A 159 -15.78 37.60 -12.40
CA ALA A 159 -15.29 36.57 -11.49
C ALA A 159 -14.03 35.90 -12.06
N THR A 160 -12.95 35.88 -11.29
CA THR A 160 -11.66 35.30 -11.67
C THR A 160 -11.09 34.46 -10.54
N ALA A 161 -10.52 33.30 -10.86
CA ALA A 161 -9.76 32.52 -9.89
C ALA A 161 -8.32 33.06 -9.74
N GLU A 162 -7.77 32.96 -8.54
CA GLU A 162 -6.41 33.42 -8.22
C GLU A 162 -5.75 32.54 -7.14
N GLY A 163 -4.42 32.58 -7.08
CA GLY A 163 -3.65 31.93 -6.01
C GLY A 163 -3.63 30.40 -6.05
N LEU A 164 -3.93 29.78 -7.19
CA LEU A 164 -3.93 28.32 -7.35
C LEU A 164 -2.51 27.77 -7.59
N PRO A 165 -2.16 26.58 -7.08
CA PRO A 165 -0.91 25.90 -7.39
C PRO A 165 -0.88 25.41 -8.85
N SER A 166 0.30 24.95 -9.30
CA SER A 166 0.46 24.36 -10.64
C SER A 166 -0.47 23.15 -10.81
N GLY A 167 -1.08 23.01 -11.99
CA GLY A 167 -1.97 21.89 -12.31
C GLY A 167 -3.40 22.00 -11.78
N ALA A 168 -3.65 22.83 -10.76
CA ALA A 168 -4.99 23.13 -10.28
C ALA A 168 -5.64 24.26 -11.12
N SER A 169 -6.93 24.13 -11.43
CA SER A 169 -7.70 25.15 -12.14
C SER A 169 -9.10 25.32 -11.57
N VAL A 170 -9.67 26.52 -11.74
CA VAL A 170 -11.03 26.83 -11.31
C VAL A 170 -11.77 27.52 -12.44
N SER A 171 -12.94 26.99 -12.80
CA SER A 171 -13.86 27.58 -13.76
C SER A 171 -15.09 28.15 -13.06
N ILE A 172 -15.54 29.34 -13.49
CA ILE A 172 -16.68 30.04 -12.91
C ILE A 172 -17.71 30.31 -14.00
N SER A 173 -18.97 29.92 -13.76
CA SER A 173 -20.08 30.13 -14.67
C SER A 173 -21.28 30.81 -13.98
N PRO A 174 -21.72 32.00 -14.45
CA PRO A 174 -21.06 32.86 -15.42
C PRO A 174 -19.83 33.58 -14.83
N SER A 175 -18.77 33.76 -15.61
CA SER A 175 -17.59 34.54 -15.20
C SER A 175 -17.80 36.06 -15.32
N ASN A 176 -18.82 36.49 -16.06
CA ASN A 176 -19.23 37.89 -16.21
C ASN A 176 -20.75 37.97 -16.07
N PHE A 177 -21.25 38.83 -15.18
CA PHE A 177 -22.67 38.93 -14.90
C PHE A 177 -23.07 40.32 -14.41
N SER A 178 -24.35 40.64 -14.53
CA SER A 178 -24.92 41.85 -13.94
C SER A 178 -25.98 41.46 -12.93
N VAL A 179 -25.94 42.09 -11.76
CA VAL A 179 -26.96 41.91 -10.72
C VAL A 179 -27.79 43.17 -10.68
N ALA A 180 -29.12 43.04 -10.80
CA ALA A 180 -30.03 44.17 -10.63
C ALA A 180 -30.08 44.61 -9.16
N ASN A 181 -30.59 45.81 -8.88
CA ASN A 181 -30.78 46.31 -7.52
C ASN A 181 -31.55 45.29 -6.66
N GLY A 182 -30.91 44.79 -5.59
CA GLY A 182 -31.46 43.75 -4.71
C GLY A 182 -31.70 42.39 -5.36
N GLY A 183 -31.25 42.18 -6.60
CA GLY A 183 -31.32 40.91 -7.31
C GLY A 183 -30.20 39.96 -6.87
N SER A 184 -30.27 38.71 -7.33
CA SER A 184 -29.25 37.69 -7.06
C SER A 184 -28.78 37.00 -8.33
N GLN A 185 -27.51 36.59 -8.35
CA GLN A 185 -26.91 35.74 -9.38
C GLN A 185 -26.41 34.45 -8.74
N LEU A 186 -26.67 33.31 -9.39
CA LEU A 186 -26.06 32.03 -9.03
C LEU A 186 -24.75 31.87 -9.80
N LEU A 187 -23.68 31.50 -9.10
CA LEU A 187 -22.38 31.15 -9.64
C LEU A 187 -22.15 29.65 -9.40
N THR A 188 -21.79 28.94 -10.46
CA THR A 188 -21.24 27.57 -10.38
C THR A 188 -19.73 27.68 -10.48
N ILE A 189 -19.02 27.15 -9.48
CA ILE A 189 -17.57 27.20 -9.36
C ILE A 189 -17.08 25.76 -9.35
N THR A 190 -16.34 25.36 -10.39
CA THR A 190 -15.80 24.00 -10.51
C THR A 190 -14.28 24.05 -10.38
N VAL A 191 -13.76 23.32 -9.40
CA VAL A 191 -12.32 23.09 -9.19
C VAL A 191 -11.94 21.81 -9.92
N ASP A 192 -10.84 21.84 -10.66
CA ASP A 192 -10.24 20.70 -11.36
C ASP A 192 -8.79 20.56 -10.91
N LEU A 193 -8.47 19.39 -10.36
CA LEU A 193 -7.20 19.01 -9.77
C LEU A 193 -6.53 17.86 -10.52
N VAL A 194 -7.09 17.37 -11.63
CA VAL A 194 -6.60 16.17 -12.35
C VAL A 194 -5.13 16.28 -12.77
N GLN A 195 -4.63 17.49 -13.01
CA GLN A 195 -3.24 17.75 -13.39
C GLN A 195 -2.36 18.26 -12.23
N SER A 196 -2.93 18.36 -11.02
CA SER A 196 -2.23 18.82 -9.82
C SER A 196 -1.40 17.69 -9.22
N ASP A 197 -0.22 18.03 -8.71
CA ASP A 197 0.66 17.13 -7.95
C ASP A 197 0.39 17.17 -6.44
N LYS A 198 -0.82 17.59 -6.05
CA LYS A 198 -1.21 17.93 -4.68
C LYS A 198 -2.15 16.92 -4.04
N VAL A 199 -2.11 15.68 -4.51
CA VAL A 199 -2.87 14.58 -3.92
C VAL A 199 -2.47 14.43 -2.45
N GLY A 200 -3.45 14.22 -1.56
CA GLY A 200 -3.23 14.14 -0.12
C GLY A 200 -2.93 15.49 0.56
N GLU A 201 -2.99 16.59 -0.18
CA GLU A 201 -2.73 17.94 0.33
C GLU A 201 -3.96 18.85 0.23
N TRP A 202 -3.97 19.88 1.07
CA TRP A 202 -4.88 21.00 0.92
C TRP A 202 -4.44 21.92 -0.22
N VAL A 203 -5.33 22.13 -1.19
CA VAL A 203 -5.20 23.08 -2.28
C VAL A 203 -5.92 24.38 -1.90
N TYR A 204 -5.16 25.47 -1.87
CA TYR A 204 -5.65 26.79 -1.53
C TYR A 204 -5.77 27.69 -2.77
N GLY A 205 -6.65 28.69 -2.69
CA GLY A 205 -6.82 29.73 -3.71
C GLY A 205 -7.94 30.70 -3.34
N ALA A 206 -8.45 31.43 -4.32
CA ALA A 206 -9.66 32.23 -4.14
C ALA A 206 -10.41 32.47 -5.47
N VAL A 207 -11.69 32.82 -5.35
CA VAL A 207 -12.46 33.44 -6.43
C VAL A 207 -12.68 34.92 -6.09
N ARG A 208 -12.11 35.81 -6.91
CA ARG A 208 -12.24 37.26 -6.79
C ARG A 208 -13.35 37.78 -7.70
N LEU A 209 -14.26 38.55 -7.12
CA LEU A 209 -15.35 39.24 -7.78
C LEU A 209 -15.03 40.73 -7.79
N THR A 210 -14.92 41.32 -8.99
CA THR A 210 -14.55 42.72 -9.16
C THR A 210 -15.64 43.50 -9.89
N SER A 211 -15.84 44.75 -9.49
CA SER A 211 -16.71 45.72 -10.17
C SER A 211 -16.09 47.12 -10.08
N SER A 212 -16.25 47.93 -11.12
CA SER A 212 -15.69 49.28 -11.13
C SER A 212 -16.26 50.13 -10.00
N GLY A 213 -15.38 50.69 -9.16
CA GLY A 213 -15.74 51.62 -8.08
C GLY A 213 -16.35 50.99 -6.83
N LEU A 214 -16.35 49.66 -6.71
CA LEU A 214 -16.77 48.92 -5.53
C LEU A 214 -15.59 48.15 -4.93
N ALA A 215 -15.69 47.81 -3.65
CA ALA A 215 -14.73 46.90 -3.01
C ALA A 215 -14.80 45.51 -3.67
N ASP A 216 -13.63 44.90 -3.87
CA ASP A 216 -13.53 43.52 -4.32
C ASP A 216 -14.18 42.58 -3.30
N ALA A 217 -14.82 41.54 -3.81
CA ALA A 217 -15.42 40.47 -3.02
C ALA A 217 -14.66 39.18 -3.28
N VAL A 218 -14.05 38.61 -2.24
CA VAL A 218 -13.20 37.42 -2.33
C VAL A 218 -13.88 36.23 -1.65
N LEU A 219 -13.95 35.10 -2.35
CA LEU A 219 -14.39 33.82 -1.82
C LEU A 219 -13.14 32.93 -1.63
N PRO A 220 -12.68 32.71 -0.38
CA PRO A 220 -11.51 31.87 -0.13
C PRO A 220 -11.79 30.41 -0.50
N LEU A 221 -10.83 29.76 -1.15
CA LEU A 221 -10.91 28.35 -1.55
C LEU A 221 -9.89 27.53 -0.76
N ALA A 222 -10.36 26.47 -0.11
CA ALA A 222 -9.54 25.48 0.56
C ALA A 222 -10.17 24.11 0.32
N VAL A 223 -9.62 23.31 -0.59
CA VAL A 223 -10.12 21.96 -0.86
C VAL A 223 -9.03 20.93 -0.61
N PHE A 224 -9.36 19.82 0.01
CA PHE A 224 -8.43 18.72 0.18
C PHE A 224 -8.49 17.82 -1.05
N TYR A 225 -7.36 17.60 -1.73
CA TYR A 225 -7.33 16.70 -2.88
C TYR A 225 -7.24 15.25 -2.39
N ASP A 226 -8.41 14.70 -2.07
CA ASP A 226 -8.56 13.28 -1.78
C ASP A 226 -8.24 12.46 -3.05
N GLY A 227 -7.14 11.70 -2.98
CA GLY A 227 -6.57 10.90 -4.06
C GLY A 227 -7.39 9.66 -4.43
N GLY A 228 -8.43 9.31 -3.66
CA GLY A 228 -9.24 8.14 -3.93
C GLY A 228 -10.22 7.84 -2.81
N ALA A 229 -11.35 7.19 -3.13
CA ALA A 229 -12.27 6.74 -2.10
C ALA A 229 -11.68 5.52 -1.38
N LEU A 230 -10.85 5.75 -0.36
CA LEU A 230 -10.31 4.68 0.44
C LEU A 230 -11.38 4.16 1.41
N PRO A 231 -11.47 2.83 1.61
CA PRO A 231 -12.29 2.28 2.68
C PRO A 231 -11.66 2.56 4.04
N ASP A 232 -12.49 2.62 5.09
CA ASP A 232 -12.03 2.83 6.47
C ASP A 232 -11.10 1.69 6.93
N GLU A 233 -11.36 0.46 6.48
CA GLU A 233 -10.55 -0.72 6.79
C GLU A 233 -10.71 -1.81 5.73
N TRP A 234 -9.66 -2.61 5.53
CA TRP A 234 -9.73 -3.94 4.92
C TRP A 234 -9.66 -5.04 5.96
N SER A 235 -10.61 -5.97 5.90
CA SER A 235 -10.61 -7.14 6.77
C SER A 235 -10.17 -8.40 6.03
N ILE A 236 -9.19 -9.09 6.61
CA ILE A 236 -8.71 -10.41 6.19
C ILE A 236 -9.05 -11.41 7.30
N SER A 237 -9.87 -12.39 6.96
CA SER A 237 -10.24 -13.48 7.86
C SER A 237 -9.84 -14.81 7.22
N THR A 238 -8.86 -15.48 7.80
CA THR A 238 -8.22 -16.66 7.19
C THR A 238 -7.92 -17.76 8.22
N ASP A 239 -7.84 -19.01 7.75
CA ASP A 239 -7.34 -20.15 8.52
C ASP A 239 -5.89 -20.52 8.16
N SER A 240 -5.32 -19.87 7.15
CA SER A 240 -3.98 -20.14 6.62
C SER A 240 -2.94 -19.19 7.19
N VAL A 241 -1.70 -19.65 7.33
CA VAL A 241 -0.54 -18.84 7.79
C VAL A 241 0.11 -18.08 6.64
N ALA A 242 -0.21 -18.45 5.40
CA ALA A 242 0.22 -17.81 4.18
C ALA A 242 -0.93 -17.76 3.16
N GLY A 243 -0.95 -16.77 2.29
CA GLY A 243 -1.94 -16.62 1.24
C GLY A 243 -2.03 -15.20 0.72
N SER A 244 -3.08 -14.91 -0.05
CA SER A 244 -3.36 -13.56 -0.51
C SER A 244 -4.85 -13.30 -0.69
N GLN A 245 -5.20 -12.02 -0.70
CA GLN A 245 -6.54 -11.52 -0.98
C GLN A 245 -6.44 -10.28 -1.88
N VAL A 246 -7.40 -10.15 -2.81
CA VAL A 246 -7.47 -9.00 -3.73
C VAL A 246 -8.60 -8.08 -3.29
N PHE A 247 -8.32 -6.79 -3.21
CA PHE A 247 -9.27 -5.72 -2.96
C PHE A 247 -9.29 -4.78 -4.16
N THR A 248 -10.46 -4.28 -4.55
CA THR A 248 -10.59 -3.32 -5.65
C THR A 248 -10.86 -1.93 -5.10
N ILE A 249 -10.13 -0.92 -5.58
CA ILE A 249 -10.35 0.49 -5.27
C ILE A 249 -10.74 1.23 -6.55
N ASP A 250 -11.75 2.08 -6.47
CA ASP A 250 -12.28 2.84 -7.59
C ASP A 250 -11.99 4.35 -7.45
N GLY A 251 -11.98 5.04 -8.59
CA GLY A 251 -11.98 6.50 -8.61
C GLY A 251 -10.65 7.14 -8.20
N LEU A 252 -9.55 6.39 -8.28
CA LEU A 252 -8.23 6.88 -7.91
C LEU A 252 -7.79 8.08 -8.77
N ALA A 253 -6.97 8.95 -8.18
CA ALA A 253 -6.20 9.94 -8.90
C ALA A 253 -5.23 9.25 -9.88
N ALA A 254 -4.65 10.01 -10.80
CA ALA A 254 -3.63 9.46 -11.67
C ALA A 254 -2.38 9.06 -10.84
N MET A 255 -1.96 7.81 -10.98
CA MET A 255 -0.75 7.27 -10.35
C MET A 255 0.24 6.89 -11.46
N PRO A 256 0.99 7.85 -12.01
CA PRO A 256 1.91 7.57 -13.12
C PRO A 256 3.11 6.71 -12.71
N ASP A 257 3.40 6.62 -11.41
CA ASP A 257 4.47 5.80 -10.81
C ASP A 257 3.94 5.21 -9.50
N ALA A 258 2.86 4.44 -9.61
CA ALA A 258 2.10 3.94 -8.48
C ALA A 258 2.99 3.21 -7.48
N THR A 259 2.84 3.53 -6.20
CA THR A 259 3.53 2.83 -5.11
C THR A 259 2.55 2.24 -4.12
N PHE A 260 2.94 1.09 -3.59
CA PHE A 260 2.21 0.39 -2.55
C PHE A 260 3.17 0.09 -1.41
N THR A 261 2.86 0.58 -0.22
CA THR A 261 3.63 0.28 1.00
C THR A 261 2.79 -0.58 1.91
N SER A 262 3.44 -1.47 2.66
CA SER A 262 2.79 -2.24 3.72
C SER A 262 3.51 -2.02 5.06
N GLY A 263 2.70 -1.98 6.11
CA GLY A 263 3.11 -1.99 7.50
C GLY A 263 2.65 -3.30 8.11
N GLY A 264 3.50 -3.90 8.94
CA GLY A 264 3.33 -5.31 9.28
C GLY A 264 2.15 -5.65 10.17
N LEU A 265 1.77 -6.93 10.18
CA LEU A 265 0.76 -7.49 11.07
C LEU A 265 1.32 -7.60 12.49
N VAL A 266 0.83 -6.74 13.38
CA VAL A 266 1.23 -6.69 14.79
C VAL A 266 0.04 -6.96 15.68
N GLU A 267 0.28 -7.65 16.80
CA GLU A 267 -0.74 -7.83 17.84
C GLU A 267 -0.85 -6.51 18.64
N PRO A 268 -2.04 -5.90 18.73
CA PRO A 268 -2.24 -4.70 19.54
C PRO A 268 -1.96 -4.96 21.01
N THR A 269 -1.36 -3.99 21.70
CA THR A 269 -1.15 -4.05 23.15
C THR A 269 -2.41 -3.59 23.86
N LEU A 270 -2.87 -4.38 24.84
CA LEU A 270 -3.98 -4.03 25.71
C LEU A 270 -3.45 -3.55 27.07
N THR A 271 -3.68 -2.27 27.39
CA THR A 271 -3.33 -1.68 28.69
C THR A 271 -4.60 -1.47 29.49
N VAL A 272 -4.71 -2.13 30.64
CA VAL A 272 -5.91 -2.11 31.49
C VAL A 272 -5.59 -1.43 32.82
N GLU A 273 -6.34 -0.39 33.18
CA GLU A 273 -6.21 0.30 34.46
C GLU A 273 -7.58 0.52 35.15
N ASN A 274 -7.56 0.74 36.46
CA ASN A 274 -8.74 1.17 37.21
C ASN A 274 -8.61 2.65 37.53
N LEU A 275 -9.39 3.49 36.86
CA LEU A 275 -9.32 4.94 36.93
C LEU A 275 -10.45 5.49 37.81
N PRO A 276 -10.16 6.29 38.85
CA PRO A 276 -11.21 7.11 39.47
C PRO A 276 -11.75 8.14 38.47
N GLN A 277 -12.87 8.79 38.76
CA GLN A 277 -13.28 9.93 37.95
C GLN A 277 -12.24 11.05 38.02
N ASP A 278 -12.00 11.72 36.89
CA ASP A 278 -11.21 12.95 36.86
C ASP A 278 -11.89 14.05 37.69
N PRO A 279 -11.19 14.67 38.68
CA PRO A 279 -11.75 15.76 39.48
C PRO A 279 -11.99 17.07 38.71
N ASP A 280 -11.29 17.31 37.60
CA ASP A 280 -11.45 18.49 36.73
C ASP A 280 -11.46 18.06 35.26
N ALA A 281 -12.58 17.44 34.86
CA ALA A 281 -12.72 16.82 33.55
C ALA A 281 -12.39 17.76 32.37
N ASP A 282 -12.69 19.07 32.50
CA ASP A 282 -12.38 20.08 31.48
C ASP A 282 -10.86 20.33 31.26
N SER A 283 -9.98 19.76 32.10
CA SER A 283 -8.52 19.96 32.07
C SER A 283 -7.75 18.63 32.19
N PRO A 284 -7.81 17.71 31.19
CA PRO A 284 -7.21 16.36 31.28
C PRO A 284 -5.69 16.32 31.52
N TYR A 285 -5.00 17.46 31.36
CA TYR A 285 -3.55 17.60 31.49
C TYR A 285 -3.10 18.13 32.87
N ASP A 286 -4.03 18.44 33.78
CA ASP A 286 -3.74 19.17 35.02
C ASP A 286 -3.23 18.29 36.17
N SER A 287 -3.53 16.99 36.12
CA SER A 287 -3.31 16.05 37.19
C SER A 287 -3.13 14.62 36.66
N SER A 288 -2.73 13.71 37.55
CA SER A 288 -2.62 12.28 37.24
C SER A 288 -3.77 11.46 37.83
N VAL A 289 -4.87 12.10 38.23
CA VAL A 289 -6.01 11.43 38.88
C VAL A 289 -7.11 11.28 37.86
N GLY A 290 -7.54 10.03 37.63
CA GLY A 290 -8.58 9.72 36.65
C GLY A 290 -8.12 9.66 35.21
N VAL A 291 -6.81 9.73 34.98
CA VAL A 291 -6.17 9.56 33.68
C VAL A 291 -5.12 8.45 33.72
N MET A 292 -4.90 7.79 32.59
CA MET A 292 -3.69 6.98 32.33
C MET A 292 -2.97 7.50 31.08
N THR A 293 -1.64 7.41 31.06
CA THR A 293 -0.82 7.83 29.91
C THR A 293 0.12 6.70 29.50
N VAL A 294 0.00 6.26 28.25
CA VAL A 294 0.82 5.22 27.64
C VAL A 294 1.74 5.84 26.58
N TRP A 295 3.01 5.47 26.59
CA TRP A 295 4.04 6.04 25.72
C TRP A 295 4.39 5.07 24.59
N HIS A 296 4.52 5.60 23.37
CA HIS A 296 4.87 4.86 22.17
C HIS A 296 6.04 5.52 21.43
N THR A 297 7.13 4.79 21.25
CA THR A 297 8.17 5.16 20.29
C THR A 297 7.67 4.86 18.87
N VAL A 298 7.59 5.90 18.05
CA VAL A 298 7.18 5.81 16.64
C VAL A 298 8.43 5.92 15.74
N PRO A 299 8.82 4.85 15.03
CA PRO A 299 9.93 4.88 14.08
C PRO A 299 9.66 5.73 12.83
N GLU A 300 10.73 6.05 12.09
CA GLU A 300 10.61 6.64 10.76
C GLU A 300 9.93 5.66 9.79
N GLY A 301 9.01 6.18 8.97
CA GLY A 301 8.25 5.37 8.02
C GLY A 301 7.12 4.56 8.66
N THR A 302 6.71 4.87 9.89
CA THR A 302 5.46 4.33 10.45
C THR A 302 4.28 4.72 9.59
N LEU A 303 3.42 3.75 9.29
CA LEU A 303 2.21 3.99 8.51
C LEU A 303 1.05 4.39 9.42
N TRP A 304 0.92 3.75 10.59
CA TRP A 304 -0.25 3.93 11.43
C TRP A 304 0.10 3.78 12.91
N LEU A 305 -0.28 4.76 13.72
CA LEU A 305 -0.41 4.63 15.18
C LEU A 305 -1.91 4.52 15.48
N HIS A 306 -2.31 3.33 15.92
CA HIS A 306 -3.68 3.01 16.30
C HIS A 306 -3.87 3.17 17.81
N THR A 307 -4.93 3.86 18.23
CA THR A 307 -5.34 3.92 19.64
C THR A 307 -6.86 3.92 19.75
N GLU A 308 -7.38 3.04 20.61
CA GLU A 308 -8.82 2.86 20.83
C GLU A 308 -9.09 2.53 22.29
N THR A 309 -10.15 3.08 22.90
CA THR A 309 -10.69 2.57 24.16
C THR A 309 -11.75 1.51 23.90
N LEU A 310 -11.68 0.40 24.64
CA LEU A 310 -12.63 -0.69 24.55
C LEU A 310 -13.75 -0.57 25.61
N GLU A 311 -14.74 -1.47 25.54
CA GLU A 311 -15.83 -1.56 26.51
C GLU A 311 -15.30 -1.44 27.96
N SER A 312 -15.91 -0.51 28.70
CA SER A 312 -15.49 -0.03 30.01
C SER A 312 -16.64 -0.12 31.00
N THR A 313 -16.35 -0.01 32.30
CA THR A 313 -17.40 0.23 33.29
C THR A 313 -17.77 1.71 33.43
N ALA A 314 -16.98 2.63 32.88
CA ALA A 314 -17.27 4.07 32.89
C ALA A 314 -18.50 4.42 32.04
N VAL A 315 -19.11 5.58 32.31
CA VAL A 315 -20.16 6.13 31.44
C VAL A 315 -19.54 6.83 30.24
N ASP A 316 -18.38 7.46 30.44
CA ASP A 316 -17.76 8.35 29.49
C ASP A 316 -16.24 8.31 29.64
N LEU A 317 -15.52 7.92 28.59
CA LEU A 317 -14.07 7.98 28.52
C LEU A 317 -13.68 8.94 27.40
N ASP A 318 -12.62 9.72 27.61
CA ASP A 318 -12.03 10.54 26.55
C ASP A 318 -10.62 10.03 26.21
N LEU A 319 -10.21 10.18 24.95
CA LEU A 319 -8.91 9.74 24.42
C LEU A 319 -8.19 10.90 23.75
N PHE A 320 -6.92 11.10 24.09
CA PHE A 320 -6.06 12.15 23.55
C PHE A 320 -4.71 11.54 23.12
N VAL A 321 -4.18 11.97 21.99
CA VAL A 321 -2.89 11.53 21.46
C VAL A 321 -2.07 12.74 21.04
N GLY A 322 -0.80 12.78 21.43
CA GLY A 322 0.11 13.85 21.04
C GLY A 322 1.56 13.38 20.91
N LEU A 323 2.38 14.25 20.33
CA LEU A 323 3.81 14.04 20.13
C LEU A 323 4.58 14.89 21.15
N ASP A 324 5.43 14.28 21.98
CA ASP A 324 6.33 15.00 22.91
C ASP A 324 7.44 15.71 22.12
N SER A 325 7.06 16.83 21.52
CA SER A 325 7.87 17.62 20.61
C SER A 325 8.98 18.37 21.35
N ASN A 326 8.76 18.67 22.63
CA ASN A 326 9.69 19.40 23.47
C ASN A 326 10.59 18.49 24.35
N GLY A 327 10.29 17.19 24.41
CA GLY A 327 11.07 16.15 25.09
C GLY A 327 10.99 16.21 26.61
N ASN A 328 9.90 16.73 27.18
CA ASN A 328 9.74 16.87 28.63
C ASN A 328 9.14 15.64 29.31
N GLY A 329 8.68 14.64 28.54
CA GLY A 329 8.03 13.42 29.04
C GLY A 329 6.68 13.68 29.70
N ARG A 330 5.88 14.63 29.18
CA ARG A 330 4.53 14.96 29.65
C ARG A 330 3.55 15.05 28.48
N ALA A 331 2.27 14.77 28.77
CA ALA A 331 1.19 15.11 27.87
C ALA A 331 0.81 16.58 28.10
N ASP A 332 0.88 17.39 27.04
CA ASP A 332 0.60 18.83 27.07
C ASP A 332 -0.42 19.18 25.97
N GLU A 333 -1.39 20.05 26.28
CA GLU A 333 -2.44 20.50 25.32
C GLU A 333 -1.84 21.09 24.03
N GLU A 334 -0.69 21.76 24.12
CA GLU A 334 0.00 22.35 22.96
C GLU A 334 0.59 21.30 21.99
N GLU A 335 0.70 20.05 22.44
CA GLU A 335 1.30 18.92 21.72
C GLU A 335 0.28 17.88 21.24
N GLU A 336 -1.00 18.08 21.58
CA GLU A 336 -2.11 17.25 21.14
C GLU A 336 -2.21 17.27 19.60
N LEU A 337 -2.32 16.08 19.01
CA LEU A 337 -2.48 15.87 17.57
C LEU A 337 -3.87 15.36 17.21
N CYS A 338 -4.50 14.61 18.12
CA CYS A 338 -5.83 14.04 17.92
C CYS A 338 -6.49 13.79 19.28
N SER A 339 -7.81 13.97 19.30
CA SER A 339 -8.66 13.67 20.46
C SER A 339 -10.00 13.13 20.01
N SER A 340 -10.56 12.24 20.82
CA SER A 340 -11.90 11.69 20.69
C SER A 340 -12.55 11.81 22.06
N THR A 341 -13.60 12.62 22.12
CA THR A 341 -14.31 12.99 23.36
C THR A 341 -15.82 12.77 23.20
N SER A 342 -16.20 11.63 22.63
CA SER A 342 -17.60 11.27 22.50
C SER A 342 -18.18 11.05 23.90
N PRO A 343 -19.50 11.23 24.14
CA PRO A 343 -20.08 11.04 25.47
C PRO A 343 -20.29 9.54 25.80
N THR A 344 -19.32 8.69 25.45
CA THR A 344 -19.37 7.23 25.59
C THR A 344 -18.00 6.69 25.97
N GLU A 345 -17.89 5.39 26.23
CA GLU A 345 -16.63 4.77 26.62
C GLU A 345 -15.72 4.36 25.46
N ILE A 346 -16.22 4.39 24.22
CA ILE A 346 -15.50 3.93 23.02
C ILE A 346 -15.01 5.14 22.23
N GLU A 347 -13.71 5.35 22.28
CA GLU A 347 -13.00 6.45 21.64
C GLU A 347 -11.94 5.89 20.70
N LEU A 348 -11.74 6.56 19.55
CA LEU A 348 -10.80 6.14 18.52
C LEU A 348 -9.99 7.32 18.04
N CYS A 349 -8.66 7.17 17.98
CA CYS A 349 -7.76 8.20 17.51
C CYS A 349 -6.61 7.59 16.69
N ASP A 350 -6.78 7.59 15.37
CA ASP A 350 -5.78 7.06 14.44
C ASP A 350 -4.89 8.18 13.88
N LEU A 351 -3.58 7.99 13.97
CA LEU A 351 -2.59 8.85 13.30
C LEU A 351 -1.94 8.10 12.14
N PHE A 352 -2.12 8.62 10.93
CA PHE A 352 -1.55 8.07 9.69
C PHE A 352 -0.29 8.83 9.25
N SER A 353 0.72 8.09 8.78
CA SER A 353 2.07 8.61 8.49
C SER A 353 2.63 9.52 9.59
N PRO A 354 2.58 9.12 10.89
CA PRO A 354 3.13 9.94 11.95
C PRO A 354 4.64 10.16 11.75
N VAL A 355 5.12 11.34 12.15
CA VAL A 355 6.56 11.61 12.15
C VAL A 355 7.26 10.77 13.21
N ALA A 356 8.54 10.47 13.01
CA ALA A 356 9.29 9.71 14.00
C ALA A 356 9.41 10.50 15.32
N GLY A 357 9.17 9.86 16.46
CA GLY A 357 9.23 10.52 17.76
C GLY A 357 8.60 9.72 18.90
N GLU A 358 8.53 10.33 20.08
CA GLU A 358 7.85 9.77 21.26
C GLU A 358 6.42 10.34 21.35
N TYR A 359 5.44 9.44 21.31
CA TYR A 359 4.03 9.80 21.40
C TYR A 359 3.48 9.40 22.76
N TRP A 360 2.58 10.24 23.28
CA TRP A 360 1.77 9.93 24.45
C TRP A 360 0.33 9.67 24.02
N VAL A 361 -0.31 8.73 24.72
CA VAL A 361 -1.72 8.37 24.57
C VAL A 361 -2.35 8.46 25.94
N LEU A 362 -3.25 9.42 26.14
CA LEU A 362 -3.90 9.70 27.40
C LEU A 362 -5.37 9.27 27.32
N VAL A 363 -5.80 8.43 28.26
CA VAL A 363 -7.21 8.07 28.45
C VAL A 363 -7.69 8.69 29.74
N GLN A 364 -8.82 9.39 29.69
CA GLN A 364 -9.45 10.08 30.81
C GLN A 364 -10.79 9.43 31.15
N ASN A 365 -11.04 9.21 32.45
CA ASN A 365 -12.36 8.84 32.95
C ASN A 365 -13.18 10.11 33.25
N TRP A 366 -13.88 10.61 32.23
CA TRP A 366 -14.63 11.86 32.27
C TRP A 366 -15.87 11.76 33.18
N ASP A 367 -16.72 10.75 32.96
CA ASP A 367 -17.89 10.47 33.78
C ASP A 367 -17.90 9.01 34.26
N ALA A 368 -17.69 8.86 35.55
CA ALA A 368 -17.54 7.56 36.17
C ALA A 368 -18.90 6.96 36.56
N SER A 369 -19.10 5.67 36.28
CA SER A 369 -20.24 4.91 36.79
C SER A 369 -19.91 4.28 38.16
N LEU A 370 -18.65 3.86 38.32
CA LEU A 370 -18.04 3.38 39.55
C LEU A 370 -16.76 4.18 39.82
N ASN A 371 -16.36 4.32 41.08
CA ASN A 371 -15.13 5.05 41.39
C ASN A 371 -14.20 4.14 42.23
N PRO A 372 -13.26 3.40 41.61
CA PRO A 372 -12.81 3.50 40.21
C PRO A 372 -13.57 2.64 39.19
N ASP A 373 -13.49 3.01 37.92
CA ASP A 373 -13.93 2.25 36.74
C ASP A 373 -12.74 1.57 36.04
N GLN A 374 -12.98 0.45 35.37
CA GLN A 374 -11.96 -0.20 34.55
C GLN A 374 -11.95 0.40 33.15
N ALA A 375 -10.81 0.94 32.72
CA ALA A 375 -10.57 1.40 31.35
C ALA A 375 -9.54 0.49 30.66
N THR A 376 -9.75 0.23 29.36
CA THR A 376 -8.83 -0.56 28.53
C THR A 376 -8.45 0.24 27.29
N LEU A 377 -7.16 0.50 27.11
CA LEU A 377 -6.59 1.05 25.88
C LEU A 377 -6.04 -0.09 25.02
N LYS A 378 -6.48 -0.16 23.77
CA LYS A 378 -5.88 -0.94 22.69
C LYS A 378 -5.00 0.00 21.87
N SER A 379 -3.72 -0.32 21.73
CA SER A 379 -2.80 0.51 20.93
C SER A 379 -1.75 -0.29 20.18
N ALA A 380 -1.31 0.23 19.03
CA ALA A 380 -0.28 -0.39 18.20
C ALA A 380 0.45 0.61 17.31
N VAL A 381 1.75 0.36 17.08
CA VAL A 381 2.57 1.10 16.11
C VAL A 381 2.83 0.20 14.90
N VAL A 382 2.14 0.47 13.80
CA VAL A 382 2.27 -0.27 12.54
C VAL A 382 3.35 0.38 11.68
N SER A 383 4.58 -0.11 11.85
CA SER A 383 5.73 0.40 11.10
C SER A 383 5.90 -0.27 9.74
N ARG A 384 6.42 0.46 8.75
CA ARG A 384 6.90 -0.15 7.52
C ARG A 384 7.98 -1.17 7.87
N ASN A 385 7.74 -2.43 7.51
CA ASN A 385 8.67 -3.51 7.77
C ASN A 385 8.85 -4.31 6.46
N PRO A 386 9.98 -4.16 5.74
CA PRO A 386 10.24 -4.90 4.52
C PRO A 386 10.31 -6.43 4.72
N ALA A 387 10.63 -6.87 5.94
CA ALA A 387 10.60 -8.28 6.34
C ALA A 387 9.24 -8.68 6.93
N SER A 388 8.21 -7.82 6.80
CA SER A 388 6.87 -8.13 7.28
C SER A 388 6.32 -9.33 6.53
N PRO A 389 5.52 -10.18 7.20
CA PRO A 389 4.70 -11.16 6.50
C PRO A 389 3.77 -10.51 5.47
N LEU A 390 3.37 -9.24 5.63
CA LEU A 390 2.41 -8.55 4.78
C LEU A 390 3.09 -7.78 3.65
N THR A 391 2.72 -8.07 2.41
CA THR A 391 3.17 -7.32 1.23
C THR A 391 1.99 -6.96 0.34
N VAL A 392 2.12 -5.89 -0.43
CA VAL A 392 1.07 -5.38 -1.30
C VAL A 392 1.58 -5.22 -2.73
N THR A 393 0.75 -5.58 -3.71
CA THR A 393 1.07 -5.40 -5.14
C THR A 393 -0.14 -4.85 -5.90
N GLY A 394 0.14 -3.98 -6.88
CA GLY A 394 -0.84 -3.41 -7.82
C GLY A 394 -0.17 -3.07 -9.15
N ASP A 395 -0.84 -2.29 -9.99
CA ASP A 395 -0.31 -1.86 -11.29
C ASP A 395 0.77 -0.80 -11.10
N GLY A 396 1.70 -0.67 -12.06
CA GLY A 396 2.70 0.39 -12.03
C GLY A 396 2.15 1.76 -12.43
N ILE A 397 1.08 1.77 -13.23
CA ILE A 397 0.45 2.98 -13.77
C ILE A 397 -1.06 2.87 -13.64
N VAL A 398 -1.68 3.83 -12.94
CA VAL A 398 -3.13 3.96 -12.79
C VAL A 398 -3.59 5.25 -13.45
N THR A 399 -4.51 5.17 -14.40
CA THR A 399 -5.11 6.35 -15.02
C THR A 399 -6.19 6.96 -14.13
N VAL A 400 -6.44 8.26 -14.27
CA VAL A 400 -7.47 8.96 -13.50
C VAL A 400 -8.83 8.26 -13.59
N GLY A 401 -9.43 8.02 -12.42
CA GLY A 401 -10.74 7.39 -12.28
C GLY A 401 -10.76 5.87 -12.53
N ALA A 402 -9.61 5.23 -12.79
CA ALA A 402 -9.55 3.79 -13.01
C ALA A 402 -9.80 3.02 -11.71
N SER A 403 -10.30 1.79 -11.88
CA SER A 403 -10.32 0.77 -10.84
C SER A 403 -8.96 0.09 -10.78
N GLN A 404 -8.47 -0.17 -9.58
CA GLN A 404 -7.23 -0.89 -9.33
C GLN A 404 -7.48 -2.09 -8.44
N ASP A 405 -7.06 -3.27 -8.90
CA ASP A 405 -6.97 -4.46 -8.06
C ASP A 405 -5.66 -4.40 -7.26
N ILE A 406 -5.79 -4.41 -5.94
CA ILE A 406 -4.70 -4.42 -4.97
C ILE A 406 -4.65 -5.78 -4.33
N ARG A 407 -3.56 -6.51 -4.53
CA ARG A 407 -3.31 -7.78 -3.85
C ARG A 407 -2.55 -7.53 -2.57
N VAL A 408 -3.13 -7.95 -1.46
CA VAL A 408 -2.48 -8.04 -0.16
C VAL A 408 -2.12 -9.52 0.06
N GLN A 409 -0.83 -9.83 0.15
CA GLN A 409 -0.33 -11.16 0.46
C GLN A 409 0.19 -11.20 1.89
N TRP A 410 0.09 -12.37 2.53
CA TRP A 410 0.74 -12.67 3.78
C TRP A 410 1.51 -13.99 3.67
N ASP A 411 2.67 -14.10 4.32
CA ASP A 411 3.43 -15.36 4.44
C ASP A 411 4.01 -15.47 5.85
N ASN A 412 4.11 -16.68 6.38
CA ASN A 412 4.65 -16.94 7.72
C ASN A 412 3.95 -16.17 8.87
N VAL A 413 2.63 -16.01 8.82
CA VAL A 413 1.85 -15.39 9.90
C VAL A 413 1.55 -16.43 10.99
N GLY A 414 2.45 -16.47 11.97
CA GLY A 414 2.34 -17.32 13.15
C GLY A 414 1.32 -16.80 14.18
N ALA A 415 0.06 -17.15 14.00
CA ALA A 415 -1.03 -16.75 14.90
C ALA A 415 -1.98 -17.92 15.17
N VAL A 416 -2.42 -18.06 16.43
CA VAL A 416 -3.43 -19.05 16.81
C VAL A 416 -4.84 -18.53 16.49
N PRO A 417 -5.82 -19.41 16.28
CA PRO A 417 -7.20 -18.99 16.04
C PRO A 417 -7.75 -18.10 17.17
N GLY A 418 -8.34 -16.97 16.80
CA GLY A 418 -8.85 -15.94 17.71
C GLY A 418 -7.88 -14.78 17.95
N THR A 419 -6.63 -14.86 17.50
CA THR A 419 -5.69 -13.72 17.53
C THR A 419 -6.12 -12.68 16.49
N GLU A 420 -6.22 -11.43 16.95
CA GLU A 420 -6.39 -10.25 16.12
C GLU A 420 -5.02 -9.61 15.90
N LEU A 421 -4.67 -9.41 14.64
CA LEU A 421 -3.50 -8.64 14.23
C LEU A 421 -3.98 -7.45 13.41
N ILE A 422 -3.23 -6.36 13.46
CA ILE A 422 -3.51 -5.18 12.63
C ILE A 422 -2.29 -4.85 11.78
N GLY A 423 -2.54 -4.38 10.56
CA GLY A 423 -1.54 -3.91 9.61
C GLY A 423 -2.05 -2.68 8.87
N ALA A 424 -1.29 -2.23 7.88
CA ALA A 424 -1.68 -1.06 7.08
C ALA A 424 -1.14 -1.16 5.65
N VAL A 425 -1.87 -0.62 4.69
CA VAL A 425 -1.46 -0.50 3.30
C VAL A 425 -1.50 0.97 2.88
N GLY A 426 -0.35 1.53 2.50
CA GLY A 426 -0.25 2.88 1.94
C GLY A 426 -0.32 2.87 0.42
N LEU A 427 -1.03 3.83 -0.16
CA LEU A 427 -1.12 4.06 -1.60
C LEU A 427 -0.52 5.42 -1.96
N GLY A 428 0.33 5.45 -2.98
CA GLY A 428 1.00 6.66 -3.43
C GLY A 428 0.93 6.85 -4.93
N THR A 429 0.77 8.09 -5.37
CA THR A 429 0.76 8.44 -6.80
C THR A 429 2.13 8.26 -7.47
N ARG A 430 3.20 8.39 -6.68
CA ARG A 430 4.61 8.38 -7.10
C ARG A 430 5.52 7.88 -5.99
N ARG A 431 6.71 7.38 -6.33
CA ARG A 431 7.70 6.92 -5.35
C ARG A 431 8.21 8.00 -4.39
N GLU A 432 8.16 9.27 -4.79
CA GLU A 432 8.50 10.39 -3.91
C GLU A 432 7.43 10.66 -2.85
N ASN A 433 6.19 10.21 -3.09
CA ASN A 433 5.01 10.44 -2.26
C ASN A 433 4.25 9.11 -1.99
N PRO A 434 4.85 8.15 -1.27
CA PRO A 434 4.40 6.76 -1.29
C PRO A 434 3.02 6.47 -0.65
N ASN A 435 2.44 7.45 0.04
CA ASN A 435 1.20 7.33 0.82
C ASN A 435 0.26 8.53 0.61
N ASP A 436 0.46 9.35 -0.42
CA ASP A 436 -0.29 10.61 -0.60
C ASP A 436 -1.76 10.41 -0.98
N ILE A 437 -2.15 9.26 -1.52
CA ILE A 437 -3.57 8.90 -1.67
C ILE A 437 -4.17 8.61 -0.30
N GLY A 438 -3.39 7.94 0.56
CA GLY A 438 -3.75 7.64 1.94
C GLY A 438 -3.29 6.25 2.36
N ILE A 439 -3.69 5.87 3.57
CA ILE A 439 -3.37 4.58 4.19
C ILE A 439 -4.68 3.89 4.56
N ILE A 440 -4.76 2.60 4.26
CA ILE A 440 -5.88 1.74 4.59
C ILE A 440 -5.44 0.83 5.73
N PRO A 441 -6.06 0.94 6.93
CA PRO A 441 -5.96 -0.06 7.99
C PRO A 441 -6.31 -1.47 7.49
N VAL A 442 -5.60 -2.47 7.98
CA VAL A 442 -5.88 -3.88 7.69
C VAL A 442 -6.13 -4.61 9.00
N SER A 443 -7.35 -5.08 9.23
CA SER A 443 -7.62 -6.08 10.27
C SER A 443 -7.33 -7.48 9.75
N PHE A 444 -6.65 -8.29 10.55
CA PHE A 444 -6.30 -9.65 10.21
C PHE A 444 -6.71 -10.57 11.36
N THR A 445 -7.62 -11.49 11.09
CA THR A 445 -8.10 -12.46 12.08
C THR A 445 -7.82 -13.88 11.62
N LYS A 446 -7.11 -14.63 12.48
CA LYS A 446 -6.97 -16.07 12.32
C LYS A 446 -8.24 -16.76 12.84
N THR A 447 -9.01 -17.43 11.97
CA THR A 447 -10.32 -17.99 12.36
C THR A 447 -10.28 -19.47 12.74
N ALA A 448 -9.38 -20.23 12.15
CA ALA A 448 -9.23 -21.67 12.39
C ALA A 448 -7.82 -22.15 12.01
N VAL A 449 -7.57 -23.44 12.19
CA VAL A 449 -6.38 -24.10 11.64
C VAL A 449 -6.77 -24.74 10.31
N ALA A 450 -6.11 -24.33 9.23
CA ALA A 450 -6.32 -24.89 7.90
C ALA A 450 -6.02 -26.40 7.87
N ALA A 451 -6.68 -27.13 6.96
CA ALA A 451 -6.30 -28.50 6.64
C ALA A 451 -4.89 -28.54 6.02
N PRO A 452 -4.10 -29.61 6.23
CA PRO A 452 -2.78 -29.75 5.63
C PRO A 452 -2.80 -29.55 4.11
N LYS A 453 -2.00 -28.59 3.64
CA LYS A 453 -1.77 -28.29 2.22
C LYS A 453 -0.31 -28.55 1.86
N THR A 454 0.04 -28.44 0.58
CA THR A 454 1.44 -28.49 0.16
C THR A 454 2.25 -27.43 0.90
N LEU A 455 3.40 -27.81 1.46
CA LEU A 455 4.37 -26.87 2.02
C LEU A 455 5.77 -27.31 1.67
N VAL A 456 6.52 -26.44 1.00
CA VAL A 456 7.90 -26.71 0.59
C VAL A 456 8.87 -26.13 1.60
N LEU A 457 9.79 -26.96 2.08
CA LEU A 457 10.97 -26.50 2.79
C LEU A 457 12.11 -26.27 1.78
N MET A 458 12.57 -25.03 1.69
CA MET A 458 13.74 -24.66 0.89
C MET A 458 14.96 -24.53 1.79
N ASP A 459 16.15 -24.81 1.26
CA ASP A 459 17.40 -24.77 2.03
C ASP A 459 17.60 -23.38 2.66
N GLY A 460 17.68 -23.35 3.98
CA GLY A 460 17.91 -22.14 4.78
C GLY A 460 16.71 -21.20 4.92
N VAL A 461 15.53 -21.55 4.39
CA VAL A 461 14.30 -20.74 4.50
C VAL A 461 13.41 -21.30 5.61
N GLU A 462 13.06 -20.45 6.56
CA GLU A 462 12.12 -20.76 7.63
C GLU A 462 10.67 -20.57 7.13
N ARG A 463 9.77 -21.47 7.52
CA ARG A 463 8.36 -21.47 7.13
C ARG A 463 7.48 -21.69 8.37
N GLY A 464 6.33 -21.03 8.42
CA GLY A 464 5.36 -21.18 9.49
C GLY A 464 4.34 -22.25 9.20
N VAL A 465 3.89 -22.94 10.24
CA VAL A 465 2.82 -23.93 10.21
C VAL A 465 2.00 -23.85 11.49
N THR A 466 0.68 -23.73 11.37
CA THR A 466 -0.21 -23.97 12.51
C THR A 466 -0.74 -25.40 12.46
N LEU A 467 -0.53 -26.16 13.53
CA LEU A 467 -1.08 -27.50 13.74
C LEU A 467 -2.17 -27.49 14.81
N GLY A 468 -3.31 -28.10 14.50
CA GLY A 468 -4.37 -28.31 15.47
C GLY A 468 -3.96 -29.29 16.58
N GLY A 469 -4.62 -29.23 17.72
CA GLY A 469 -4.46 -30.26 18.76
C GLY A 469 -4.84 -31.66 18.25
N ASN A 470 -4.05 -32.68 18.57
CA ASN A 470 -4.18 -34.06 18.09
C ASN A 470 -4.27 -34.18 16.56
N SER A 471 -3.50 -33.36 15.86
CA SER A 471 -3.49 -33.32 14.40
C SER A 471 -2.13 -33.65 13.81
N THR A 472 -2.08 -33.82 12.49
CA THR A 472 -0.87 -34.14 11.75
C THR A 472 -0.90 -33.40 10.42
N HIS A 473 0.26 -32.92 9.99
CA HIS A 473 0.47 -32.38 8.65
C HIS A 473 1.41 -33.31 7.89
N ASP A 474 0.92 -33.83 6.77
CA ASP A 474 1.52 -34.93 5.99
C ASP A 474 1.91 -34.53 4.56
N ARG A 475 1.88 -33.23 4.26
CA ARG A 475 2.20 -32.63 2.95
C ARG A 475 3.36 -31.62 2.98
N ILE A 476 4.14 -31.61 4.07
CA ILE A 476 5.40 -30.86 4.12
C ILE A 476 6.46 -31.71 3.43
N PHE A 477 7.28 -31.12 2.56
CA PHE A 477 8.40 -31.84 1.98
C PHE A 477 9.62 -30.97 1.74
N VAL A 478 10.77 -31.64 1.62
CA VAL A 478 12.02 -31.09 1.12
C VAL A 478 12.55 -31.97 -0.01
N ASP A 479 13.01 -31.38 -1.10
CA ASP A 479 13.60 -32.13 -2.21
C ASP A 479 15.13 -32.19 -2.06
N ILE A 480 15.65 -33.41 -1.90
CA ILE A 480 17.07 -33.66 -1.67
C ILE A 480 17.71 -34.15 -2.98
N PRO A 481 18.50 -33.32 -3.69
CA PRO A 481 19.19 -33.76 -4.90
C PRO A 481 20.42 -34.64 -4.58
N PRO A 482 21.04 -35.28 -5.59
CA PRO A 482 22.35 -35.90 -5.44
C PRO A 482 23.41 -34.89 -4.95
N GLY A 483 24.36 -35.34 -4.12
CA GLY A 483 25.47 -34.52 -3.65
C GLY A 483 25.26 -33.79 -2.32
N VAL A 484 24.06 -33.92 -1.72
CA VAL A 484 23.81 -33.55 -0.31
C VAL A 484 24.44 -34.61 0.60
N ASP A 485 25.24 -34.19 1.59
CA ASP A 485 25.88 -35.09 2.56
C ASP A 485 25.06 -35.28 3.82
N SER A 486 24.39 -34.21 4.23
CA SER A 486 23.46 -34.21 5.35
C SER A 486 22.41 -33.15 5.15
N PHE A 487 21.23 -33.38 5.68
CA PHE A 487 20.23 -32.34 5.88
C PHE A 487 19.67 -32.44 7.29
N THR A 488 19.30 -31.29 7.84
CA THR A 488 18.65 -31.17 9.14
C THR A 488 17.31 -30.50 8.94
N ILE A 489 16.26 -31.06 9.53
CA ILE A 489 14.95 -30.43 9.60
C ILE A 489 14.68 -30.17 11.07
N SER A 490 14.47 -28.91 11.40
CA SER A 490 14.16 -28.46 12.76
C SER A 490 12.79 -27.81 12.78
N SER A 491 12.04 -28.06 13.84
CA SER A 491 10.82 -27.32 14.14
C SER A 491 10.87 -26.76 15.55
N THR A 492 10.28 -25.59 15.76
CA THR A 492 10.19 -24.95 17.08
C THR A 492 8.81 -24.30 17.21
N ALA A 493 8.13 -24.54 18.32
CA ALA A 493 6.90 -23.84 18.64
C ALA A 493 7.19 -22.35 18.87
N SER A 494 6.36 -21.48 18.30
CA SER A 494 6.48 -20.02 18.38
C SER A 494 6.64 -19.57 19.84
N GLY A 495 7.58 -18.65 20.09
CA GLY A 495 7.91 -18.20 21.45
C GLY A 495 8.73 -19.18 22.31
N ASN A 496 9.19 -20.29 21.74
CA ASN A 496 9.94 -21.35 22.44
C ASN A 496 9.16 -22.03 23.59
N ASP A 497 7.84 -22.19 23.45
CA ASP A 497 7.01 -22.85 24.47
C ASP A 497 7.45 -24.30 24.69
N SER A 498 7.94 -24.60 25.90
CA SER A 498 8.48 -25.93 26.20
C SER A 498 7.45 -27.05 26.18
N GLN A 499 6.21 -26.78 26.59
CA GLN A 499 5.15 -27.78 26.62
C GLN A 499 4.67 -28.12 25.21
N GLN A 500 4.53 -27.08 24.36
CA GLN A 500 4.18 -27.29 22.96
C GLN A 500 5.30 -28.03 22.24
N ASN A 501 6.55 -27.61 22.42
CA ASN A 501 7.71 -28.28 21.83
C ASN A 501 7.78 -29.77 22.21
N GLU A 502 7.60 -30.13 23.48
CA GLU A 502 7.59 -31.53 23.94
C GLU A 502 6.44 -32.36 23.35
N ALA A 503 5.34 -31.73 22.94
CA ALA A 503 4.20 -32.39 22.32
C ALA A 503 4.36 -32.61 20.80
N LEU A 504 5.37 -31.98 20.17
CA LEU A 504 5.64 -32.12 18.75
C LEU A 504 6.48 -33.37 18.46
N GLY A 505 6.04 -34.10 17.44
CA GLY A 505 6.78 -35.20 16.83
C GLY A 505 7.04 -34.94 15.35
N MET A 506 8.14 -35.45 14.83
CA MET A 506 8.52 -35.37 13.42
C MET A 506 8.92 -36.75 12.92
N GLU A 507 8.38 -37.15 11.78
CA GLU A 507 8.74 -38.38 11.08
C GLU A 507 9.07 -38.09 9.62
N LEU A 508 10.12 -38.73 9.11
CA LEU A 508 10.57 -38.55 7.73
C LEU A 508 10.28 -39.78 6.88
N TYR A 509 9.66 -39.54 5.73
CA TYR A 509 9.37 -40.55 4.71
C TYR A 509 9.96 -40.09 3.38
N ARG A 510 10.40 -41.01 2.53
CA ARG A 510 11.02 -40.67 1.24
C ARG A 510 10.29 -41.35 0.10
N VAL A 511 10.13 -40.61 -1.01
CA VAL A 511 9.73 -41.17 -2.30
C VAL A 511 10.77 -40.83 -3.39
N ASP A 512 10.95 -41.72 -4.36
CA ASP A 512 11.76 -41.43 -5.55
C ASP A 512 11.12 -40.31 -6.38
N PHE A 513 11.94 -39.47 -7.01
CA PHE A 513 11.46 -38.34 -7.82
C PHE A 513 10.55 -38.76 -8.98
N ASP A 514 10.73 -39.96 -9.53
CA ASP A 514 9.85 -40.50 -10.58
C ASP A 514 8.38 -40.66 -10.11
N ASN A 515 8.15 -40.76 -8.80
CA ASN A 515 6.82 -40.94 -8.19
C ASN A 515 6.34 -39.70 -7.41
N ALA A 516 7.20 -38.69 -7.23
CA ALA A 516 6.93 -37.53 -6.37
C ALA A 516 5.92 -36.52 -6.94
N PHE A 517 5.68 -36.55 -8.26
CA PHE A 517 4.95 -35.51 -9.01
C PHE A 517 3.59 -35.96 -9.54
N THR A 518 3.00 -37.00 -8.95
CA THR A 518 1.68 -37.52 -9.37
C THR A 518 0.52 -36.55 -9.15
N ALA A 519 0.70 -35.56 -8.29
CA ALA A 519 -0.26 -34.50 -7.98
C ALA A 519 0.30 -33.09 -8.27
N ALA A 520 1.35 -32.98 -9.09
CA ALA A 520 2.00 -31.72 -9.40
C ALA A 520 0.98 -30.63 -9.83
N PRO A 521 1.14 -29.37 -9.38
CA PRO A 521 2.29 -28.84 -8.63
C PRO A 521 2.24 -29.14 -7.13
N PHE A 522 1.19 -29.80 -6.65
CA PHE A 522 0.96 -30.04 -5.24
C PHE A 522 1.58 -31.37 -4.77
N ALA A 523 1.75 -31.50 -3.46
CA ALA A 523 2.16 -32.74 -2.83
C ALA A 523 0.94 -33.62 -2.48
N ALA A 524 1.03 -34.91 -2.82
CA ALA A 524 0.15 -35.91 -2.21
C ALA A 524 0.48 -36.06 -0.71
N ALA A 525 -0.45 -36.62 0.06
CA ALA A 525 -0.13 -37.00 1.44
C ALA A 525 0.98 -38.05 1.47
N ALA A 526 1.88 -37.96 2.45
CA ALA A 526 2.93 -38.95 2.67
C ALA A 526 2.35 -40.38 2.85
N ASP A 527 2.97 -41.37 2.22
CA ASP A 527 2.65 -42.78 2.46
C ASP A 527 3.28 -43.24 3.78
N THR A 528 2.45 -43.30 4.82
CA THR A 528 2.83 -43.71 6.19
C THR A 528 2.58 -45.20 6.47
N SER A 529 2.39 -46.03 5.44
CA SER A 529 2.18 -47.47 5.62
C SER A 529 3.43 -48.24 6.06
N GLY A 530 4.62 -47.66 5.81
CA GLY A 530 5.92 -48.18 6.25
C GLY A 530 6.43 -47.55 7.54
N ALA A 531 7.58 -48.01 8.04
CA ALA A 531 8.26 -47.36 9.16
C ALA A 531 8.95 -46.07 8.67
N PRO A 532 8.98 -44.98 9.49
CA PRO A 532 9.68 -43.76 9.13
C PRO A 532 11.19 -44.04 9.01
N LEU A 533 11.84 -43.33 8.08
CA LEU A 533 13.29 -43.44 7.87
C LEU A 533 14.09 -42.76 8.98
N ALA A 534 13.53 -41.71 9.55
CA ALA A 534 14.05 -41.04 10.74
C ALA A 534 12.90 -40.38 11.49
N SER A 535 13.04 -40.21 12.80
CA SER A 535 12.06 -39.51 13.61
C SER A 535 12.69 -38.84 14.82
N ALA A 536 12.02 -37.82 15.33
CA ALA A 536 12.39 -37.13 16.56
C ALA A 536 11.13 -36.65 17.28
N THR A 537 11.27 -36.40 18.58
CA THR A 537 10.29 -35.70 19.42
C THR A 537 10.96 -34.46 19.99
N GLY A 538 10.21 -33.40 20.24
CA GLY A 538 10.76 -32.21 20.88
C GLY A 538 11.13 -32.44 22.34
N SER A 539 11.94 -31.53 22.89
CA SER A 539 12.39 -31.57 24.28
C SER A 539 12.71 -30.18 24.79
N GLY A 540 12.14 -29.78 25.94
CA GLY A 540 12.40 -28.48 26.53
C GLY A 540 12.09 -27.35 25.55
N ALA A 541 13.01 -26.38 25.39
CA ALA A 541 12.81 -25.20 24.55
C ALA A 541 12.94 -25.44 23.03
N THR A 542 13.22 -26.67 22.59
CA THR A 542 13.43 -27.00 21.16
C THR A 542 12.44 -28.07 20.73
N GLY A 543 11.76 -27.85 19.61
CA GLY A 543 10.91 -28.86 19.00
C GLY A 543 11.74 -29.99 18.34
N PRO A 544 11.08 -30.96 17.68
CA PRO A 544 11.78 -32.08 17.09
C PRO A 544 12.74 -31.60 16.00
N THR A 545 13.95 -32.15 16.05
CA THR A 545 15.01 -31.92 15.06
C THR A 545 15.53 -33.26 14.56
N VAL A 546 15.48 -33.48 13.25
CA VAL A 546 15.97 -34.69 12.60
C VAL A 546 17.14 -34.34 11.70
N THR A 547 18.30 -34.96 11.92
CA THR A 547 19.46 -34.88 11.03
C THR A 547 19.66 -36.23 10.35
N VAL A 548 19.66 -36.23 9.02
CA VAL A 548 20.05 -37.39 8.21
C VAL A 548 21.39 -37.08 7.56
N GLY A 549 22.36 -37.98 7.67
CA GLY A 549 23.72 -37.72 7.19
C GLY A 549 24.45 -38.98 6.74
N GLY A 550 25.51 -38.79 5.95
CA GLY A 550 26.36 -39.88 5.48
C GLY A 550 25.64 -40.80 4.48
N GLY A 551 25.86 -42.12 4.61
CA GLY A 551 25.31 -43.11 3.67
C GLY A 551 23.79 -43.25 3.67
N ASP A 552 23.10 -42.63 4.63
CA ASP A 552 21.64 -42.67 4.78
C ASP A 552 20.95 -41.57 3.97
N VAL A 553 21.69 -40.57 3.47
CA VAL A 553 21.13 -39.55 2.58
C VAL A 553 20.95 -40.12 1.18
N VAL A 554 19.69 -40.30 0.79
CA VAL A 554 19.32 -40.79 -0.54
C VAL A 554 18.51 -39.71 -1.26
N ALA A 555 18.97 -39.31 -2.44
CA ALA A 555 18.31 -38.30 -3.26
C ALA A 555 16.85 -38.67 -3.52
N GLY A 556 15.91 -37.74 -3.37
CA GLY A 556 14.47 -37.98 -3.48
C GLY A 556 13.66 -36.89 -2.80
N ARG A 557 12.33 -37.00 -2.86
CA ARG A 557 11.43 -36.12 -2.10
C ARG A 557 11.26 -36.70 -0.71
N TRP A 558 11.66 -35.94 0.30
CA TRP A 558 11.53 -36.29 1.70
C TRP A 558 10.34 -35.56 2.30
N TYR A 559 9.30 -36.32 2.65
CA TYR A 559 8.14 -35.83 3.37
C TYR A 559 8.46 -35.69 4.86
N VAL A 560 7.97 -34.61 5.44
CA VAL A 560 7.97 -34.36 6.88
C VAL A 560 6.54 -34.52 7.37
N VAL A 561 6.32 -35.57 8.16
CA VAL A 561 5.06 -35.79 8.86
C VAL A 561 5.21 -35.19 10.25
N LEU A 562 4.66 -33.99 10.43
CA LEU A 562 4.70 -33.24 11.68
C LEU A 562 3.42 -33.48 12.46
N ASN A 563 3.53 -33.92 13.72
CA ASN A 563 2.39 -34.24 14.56
C ASN A 563 2.39 -33.41 15.85
N ASN A 564 1.20 -33.04 16.30
CA ASN A 564 0.96 -32.39 17.58
C ASN A 564 0.11 -33.31 18.45
N SER A 565 0.74 -33.89 19.48
CA SER A 565 0.11 -34.82 20.41
C SER A 565 -0.65 -34.14 21.56
N SER A 566 -0.60 -32.81 21.65
CA SER A 566 -1.34 -32.05 22.66
C SER A 566 -2.78 -31.79 22.21
N ASN A 567 -3.64 -31.39 23.14
CA ASN A 567 -5.01 -30.95 22.82
C ASN A 567 -5.07 -29.47 22.35
N ALA A 568 -3.97 -28.73 22.45
CA ALA A 568 -3.90 -27.32 22.07
C ALA A 568 -3.35 -27.16 20.66
N ASN A 569 -3.75 -26.09 19.98
CA ASN A 569 -3.11 -25.73 18.70
C ASN A 569 -1.67 -25.29 18.98
N ALA A 570 -0.77 -25.60 18.06
CA ALA A 570 0.63 -25.18 18.10
C ALA A 570 0.92 -24.39 16.83
N ASP A 571 1.55 -23.24 17.01
CA ASP A 571 2.13 -22.48 15.92
C ASP A 571 3.64 -22.78 15.88
N ILE A 572 4.18 -23.04 14.69
CA ILE A 572 5.44 -23.77 14.54
C ILE A 572 6.25 -23.15 13.41
N ASP A 573 7.48 -22.75 13.71
CA ASP A 573 8.50 -22.45 12.72
C ASP A 573 9.21 -23.74 12.33
N ILE A 574 9.30 -24.04 11.03
CA ILE A 574 9.99 -25.20 10.48
C ILE A 574 11.01 -24.77 9.41
N ARG A 575 12.18 -25.38 9.45
CA ARG A 575 13.31 -25.04 8.57
C ARG A 575 14.08 -26.30 8.17
N ALA A 576 14.55 -26.32 6.93
CA ALA A 576 15.51 -27.31 6.45
C ALA A 576 16.86 -26.65 6.15
N ASP A 577 17.95 -27.26 6.60
CA ASP A 577 19.32 -26.83 6.30
C ASP A 577 20.12 -28.00 5.72
N MET A 578 20.80 -27.78 4.61
CA MET A 578 21.57 -28.80 3.88
C MET A 578 23.07 -28.53 3.94
N SER A 579 23.85 -29.61 3.88
CA SER A 579 25.30 -29.56 3.68
C SER A 579 25.72 -30.36 2.45
N PHE A 580 26.76 -29.86 1.78
CA PHE A 580 27.21 -30.38 0.49
C PHE A 580 28.73 -30.63 0.51
N SER A 581 29.16 -31.81 0.06
CA SER A 581 30.55 -32.10 -0.34
C SER A 581 30.64 -32.89 -1.65
N GLY A 582 29.49 -33.18 -2.27
CA GLY A 582 29.40 -33.84 -3.56
C GLY A 582 29.92 -32.99 -4.72
N SER A 583 30.06 -33.63 -5.88
CA SER A 583 30.33 -32.92 -7.13
C SER A 583 29.11 -32.10 -7.56
N LEU A 584 29.35 -30.87 -8.00
CA LEU A 584 28.30 -30.04 -8.59
C LEU A 584 27.80 -30.65 -9.89
N VAL A 585 26.48 -30.67 -10.06
CA VAL A 585 25.84 -30.95 -11.34
C VAL A 585 26.14 -29.77 -12.27
N PRO A 586 26.67 -30.01 -13.48
CA PRO A 586 26.88 -28.96 -14.44
C PRO A 586 25.56 -28.22 -14.73
N LEU A 587 25.58 -26.90 -14.63
CA LEU A 587 24.44 -26.08 -15.05
C LEU A 587 24.29 -26.19 -16.57
N ARG A 588 23.10 -26.53 -17.03
CA ARG A 588 22.66 -26.28 -18.39
C ARG A 588 21.89 -24.95 -18.45
N PRO A 589 22.48 -23.87 -19.01
CA PRO A 589 21.81 -22.59 -19.10
C PRO A 589 20.70 -22.62 -20.16
N GLY A 590 19.63 -21.87 -19.92
CA GLY A 590 18.56 -21.63 -20.89
C GLY A 590 17.17 -21.91 -20.34
N LEU A 591 16.22 -22.15 -21.26
CA LEU A 591 14.80 -22.32 -20.95
C LEU A 591 14.47 -23.75 -20.49
N TRP A 592 13.80 -23.87 -19.35
CA TRP A 592 13.31 -25.10 -18.74
C TRP A 592 11.77 -25.09 -18.74
N GLN A 593 11.19 -26.28 -18.85
CA GLN A 593 9.75 -26.49 -18.89
C GLN A 593 9.33 -27.70 -18.04
N ALA A 594 8.13 -27.61 -17.48
CA ALA A 594 7.60 -28.62 -16.58
C ALA A 594 7.38 -29.94 -17.33
N SER A 595 8.14 -30.96 -16.93
CA SER A 595 7.97 -32.34 -17.39
C SER A 595 6.95 -33.12 -16.57
N SER A 596 6.61 -32.64 -15.37
CA SER A 596 5.52 -33.17 -14.54
C SER A 596 4.13 -32.74 -15.01
N ARG A 597 4.05 -31.64 -15.75
CA ARG A 597 2.81 -31.04 -16.25
C ARG A 597 3.00 -30.62 -17.72
N GLU A 598 2.92 -31.58 -18.62
CA GLU A 598 3.10 -31.34 -20.05
C GLU A 598 2.02 -30.41 -20.61
N GLY A 599 2.39 -29.50 -21.51
CA GLY A 599 1.45 -28.62 -22.21
C GLY A 599 1.10 -27.33 -21.48
N LEU A 600 1.73 -27.01 -20.34
CA LEU A 600 1.46 -25.77 -19.59
C LEU A 600 1.74 -24.47 -20.35
N ASN A 601 2.66 -24.49 -21.32
CA ASN A 601 3.26 -23.28 -21.91
C ASN A 601 3.74 -22.28 -20.84
N GLN A 602 4.38 -22.81 -19.80
CA GLN A 602 5.04 -22.10 -18.72
C GLN A 602 6.45 -22.66 -18.55
N GLY A 603 7.36 -21.87 -18.02
CA GLY A 603 8.74 -22.30 -17.84
C GLY A 603 9.63 -21.14 -17.40
N PHE A 604 10.89 -21.42 -17.15
CA PHE A 604 11.83 -20.40 -16.69
C PHE A 604 13.16 -20.48 -17.44
N ASP A 605 13.81 -19.33 -17.58
CA ASP A 605 15.24 -19.27 -17.91
C ASP A 605 16.04 -19.32 -16.61
N TYR A 606 17.03 -20.21 -16.54
CA TYR A 606 17.95 -20.31 -15.42
C TYR A 606 19.39 -20.39 -15.92
N THR A 607 20.23 -19.46 -15.45
CA THR A 607 21.54 -19.22 -16.05
C THR A 607 22.52 -18.54 -15.08
N SER A 608 23.78 -18.40 -15.50
CA SER A 608 24.84 -17.72 -14.74
C SER A 608 25.22 -16.38 -15.39
N THR A 609 25.41 -15.35 -14.56
CA THR A 609 25.77 -13.98 -14.96
C THR A 609 27.04 -13.49 -14.25
N GLY A 610 28.04 -14.37 -14.09
CA GLY A 610 29.35 -13.98 -13.55
C GLY A 610 29.41 -13.87 -12.03
N GLY A 611 29.13 -15.00 -11.37
CA GLY A 611 29.14 -15.14 -9.91
C GLY A 611 27.75 -15.13 -9.27
N PHE A 612 26.72 -14.91 -10.09
CA PHE A 612 25.31 -14.93 -9.70
C PHE A 612 24.52 -15.86 -10.63
N ARG A 613 23.46 -16.44 -10.08
CA ARG A 613 22.37 -17.03 -10.84
C ARG A 613 21.34 -15.96 -11.18
N ALA A 614 20.84 -16.03 -12.40
CA ALA A 614 19.67 -15.30 -12.84
C ALA A 614 18.56 -16.30 -13.19
N PHE A 615 17.35 -15.98 -12.77
CA PHE A 615 16.15 -16.77 -12.97
C PHE A 615 15.02 -15.86 -13.44
N LEU A 616 14.36 -16.23 -14.53
CA LEU A 616 13.22 -15.51 -15.08
C LEU A 616 12.10 -16.51 -15.39
N TRP A 617 11.01 -16.43 -14.64
CA TRP A 617 9.87 -17.32 -14.75
C TRP A 617 8.77 -16.70 -15.58
N TYR A 618 8.29 -17.44 -16.57
CA TYR A 618 7.14 -17.12 -17.41
C TYR A 618 5.96 -18.00 -16.99
N THR A 619 4.88 -17.37 -16.53
CA THR A 619 3.67 -18.03 -16.04
C THR A 619 2.45 -17.15 -16.35
N TYR A 620 1.34 -17.37 -15.65
CA TYR A 620 0.13 -16.56 -15.75
C TYR A 620 -0.32 -16.11 -14.36
N ASP A 621 -1.07 -15.01 -14.32
CA ASP A 621 -1.82 -14.63 -13.13
C ASP A 621 -3.14 -15.42 -13.01
N GLU A 622 -3.89 -15.18 -11.95
CA GLU A 622 -5.14 -15.85 -11.60
C GLU A 622 -6.28 -15.51 -12.58
N ALA A 623 -6.14 -14.42 -13.34
CA ALA A 623 -7.03 -14.07 -14.44
C ALA A 623 -6.61 -14.72 -15.77
N GLY A 624 -5.54 -15.53 -15.76
CA GLY A 624 -5.01 -16.22 -16.93
C GLY A 624 -4.17 -15.32 -17.84
N ARG A 625 -3.78 -14.13 -17.39
CA ARG A 625 -2.96 -13.19 -18.17
C ARG A 625 -1.49 -13.56 -18.03
N PRO A 626 -0.68 -13.44 -19.10
CA PRO A 626 0.74 -13.77 -19.05
C PRO A 626 1.46 -12.84 -18.07
N ALA A 627 2.25 -13.42 -17.18
CA ALA A 627 3.01 -12.74 -16.15
C ALA A 627 4.43 -13.29 -16.08
N TRP A 628 5.38 -12.47 -15.64
CA TRP A 628 6.73 -12.93 -15.38
C TRP A 628 7.25 -12.46 -14.02
N TYR A 629 8.12 -13.28 -13.43
CA TYR A 629 8.77 -13.03 -12.14
C TYR A 629 10.27 -13.27 -12.28
N LEU A 630 11.07 -12.55 -11.50
CA LEU A 630 12.52 -12.65 -11.55
C LEU A 630 13.08 -13.00 -10.18
N ALA A 631 14.11 -13.82 -10.15
CA ALA A 631 14.91 -14.07 -8.98
C ALA A 631 16.39 -14.01 -9.35
N SER A 632 17.22 -13.57 -8.42
CA SER A 632 18.67 -13.59 -8.60
C SER A 632 19.36 -13.76 -7.27
N GLY A 633 20.57 -14.32 -7.29
CA GLY A 633 21.29 -14.65 -6.08
C GLY A 633 22.68 -15.17 -6.37
N PRO A 634 23.55 -15.29 -5.37
CA PRO A 634 24.89 -15.83 -5.56
C PRO A 634 24.84 -17.26 -6.13
N GLU A 635 25.92 -17.66 -6.79
CA GLU A 635 26.12 -19.07 -7.20
C GLU A 635 26.03 -20.00 -5.97
N PRO A 636 25.27 -21.11 -6.05
CA PRO A 636 25.14 -22.03 -4.92
C PRO A 636 26.46 -22.79 -4.67
N SER A 637 26.70 -23.15 -3.42
CA SER A 637 27.83 -24.03 -3.04
C SER A 637 27.55 -25.52 -3.32
N GLY A 638 26.28 -25.86 -3.61
CA GLY A 638 25.79 -27.20 -3.87
C GLY A 638 24.85 -27.26 -5.08
N ASN A 639 24.04 -28.31 -5.13
CA ASN A 639 23.08 -28.56 -6.21
C ASN A 639 21.69 -27.96 -5.95
N VAL A 640 21.54 -27.15 -4.90
CA VAL A 640 20.32 -26.42 -4.55
C VAL A 640 20.63 -24.94 -4.60
N TRP A 641 19.79 -24.16 -5.28
CA TRP A 641 19.84 -22.71 -5.30
C TRP A 641 18.51 -22.16 -4.83
N VAL A 642 18.53 -21.25 -3.85
CA VAL A 642 17.34 -20.60 -3.30
C VAL A 642 17.49 -19.09 -3.44
N ALA A 643 16.42 -18.41 -3.83
CA ALA A 643 16.38 -16.96 -3.91
C ALA A 643 14.96 -16.42 -3.66
N GLU A 644 14.89 -15.15 -3.27
CA GLU A 644 13.63 -14.41 -3.21
C GLU A 644 13.07 -14.20 -4.62
N LEU A 645 11.76 -14.36 -4.77
CA LEU A 645 11.03 -14.18 -6.01
C LEU A 645 10.42 -12.78 -6.04
N LEU A 646 10.73 -12.02 -7.08
CA LEU A 646 10.34 -10.61 -7.20
C LEU A 646 9.31 -10.42 -8.32
N ARG A 647 8.29 -9.60 -8.03
CA ARG A 647 7.43 -8.99 -9.03
C ARG A 647 7.95 -7.60 -9.35
N PHE A 648 7.95 -7.26 -10.63
CA PHE A 648 8.32 -5.93 -11.10
C PHE A 648 7.13 -5.19 -11.70
N THR A 649 7.00 -3.91 -11.41
CA THR A 649 6.15 -2.96 -12.17
C THR A 649 7.04 -1.90 -12.82
N ASN A 650 6.48 -1.13 -13.76
CA ASN A 650 7.22 -0.09 -14.47
C ASN A 650 6.35 1.14 -14.75
N ASP A 651 6.91 2.35 -14.56
CA ASP A 651 6.24 3.63 -14.82
C ASP A 651 6.41 4.14 -16.27
N GLY A 652 6.95 3.28 -17.16
CA GLY A 652 7.42 3.62 -18.51
C GLY A 652 8.92 3.91 -18.59
N THR A 653 9.60 4.06 -17.45
CA THR A 653 11.01 4.46 -17.38
C THR A 653 11.82 3.63 -16.36
N LEU A 654 11.32 3.51 -15.13
CA LEU A 654 11.97 2.88 -14.00
C LEU A 654 11.12 1.71 -13.49
N GLN A 655 11.80 0.68 -13.03
CA GLN A 655 11.15 -0.46 -12.40
C GLN A 655 10.99 -0.24 -10.90
N GLN A 656 9.94 -0.85 -10.33
CA GLN A 656 9.80 -1.06 -8.89
C GLN A 656 9.74 -2.56 -8.64
N GLU A 657 10.44 -3.03 -7.60
CA GLU A 657 10.51 -4.44 -7.23
C GLU A 657 9.76 -4.69 -5.92
N ILE A 658 9.03 -5.81 -5.86
CA ILE A 658 8.25 -6.21 -4.69
C ILE A 658 8.47 -7.72 -4.48
N PRO A 659 8.93 -8.16 -3.30
CA PRO A 659 9.01 -9.58 -2.96
C PRO A 659 7.63 -10.24 -2.98
N VAL A 660 7.51 -11.37 -3.67
CA VAL A 660 6.24 -12.12 -3.80
C VAL A 660 6.35 -13.58 -3.38
N GLY A 661 7.52 -13.99 -2.89
CA GLY A 661 7.77 -15.31 -2.33
C GLY A 661 9.21 -15.76 -2.56
N HIS A 662 9.40 -17.05 -2.80
CA HIS A 662 10.71 -17.68 -2.93
C HIS A 662 10.72 -18.71 -4.05
N VAL A 663 11.90 -18.97 -4.61
CA VAL A 663 12.13 -20.07 -5.55
C VAL A 663 13.31 -20.91 -5.09
N SER A 664 13.22 -22.22 -5.34
CA SER A 664 14.32 -23.16 -5.24
C SER A 664 14.50 -23.94 -6.53
N ILE A 665 15.74 -24.07 -6.99
CA ILE A 665 16.16 -24.94 -8.09
C ILE A 665 17.09 -26.02 -7.54
N SER A 666 16.62 -27.27 -7.55
CA SER A 666 17.40 -28.45 -7.17
C SER A 666 17.81 -29.24 -8.42
N LEU A 667 19.09 -29.19 -8.79
CA LEU A 667 19.62 -29.90 -9.95
C LEU A 667 19.82 -31.39 -9.63
N LEU A 668 19.16 -32.27 -10.38
CA LEU A 668 19.27 -33.72 -10.26
C LEU A 668 20.33 -34.28 -11.22
N ALA A 669 20.36 -33.74 -12.44
CA ALA A 669 21.33 -33.99 -13.50
C ALA A 669 21.39 -32.77 -14.43
N GLU A 670 22.29 -32.77 -15.42
CA GLU A 670 22.45 -31.65 -16.37
C GLU A 670 21.15 -31.35 -17.15
N GLU A 671 20.26 -32.33 -17.31
CA GLU A 671 18.98 -32.19 -18.03
C GLU A 671 17.74 -32.49 -17.16
N ASP A 672 17.88 -32.47 -15.83
CA ASP A 672 16.81 -32.85 -14.92
C ASP A 672 16.91 -32.03 -13.63
N SER A 673 15.85 -31.30 -13.30
CA SER A 673 15.82 -30.46 -12.09
C SER A 673 14.44 -30.46 -11.45
N ILE A 674 14.38 -29.94 -10.23
CA ILE A 674 13.13 -29.63 -9.55
C ILE A 674 13.07 -28.13 -9.36
N PHE A 675 11.94 -27.57 -9.75
CA PHE A 675 11.58 -26.18 -9.49
C PHE A 675 10.51 -26.18 -8.41
N SER A 676 10.83 -25.58 -7.27
CA SER A 676 9.87 -25.36 -6.20
C SER A 676 9.69 -23.87 -5.96
N PHE A 677 8.47 -23.46 -5.67
CA PHE A 677 8.13 -22.05 -5.53
C PHE A 677 7.16 -21.82 -4.37
N VAL A 678 7.26 -20.62 -3.82
CA VAL A 678 6.23 -19.96 -3.01
C VAL A 678 5.88 -18.69 -3.78
N LEU A 679 4.62 -18.51 -4.14
CA LEU A 679 4.14 -17.34 -4.88
C LEU A 679 2.83 -16.86 -4.25
N PHE A 680 2.81 -15.62 -3.73
CA PHE A 680 1.66 -15.06 -3.00
C PHE A 680 1.15 -15.95 -1.87
N GLY A 681 2.08 -16.60 -1.15
CA GLY A 681 1.79 -17.50 -0.04
C GLY A 681 1.30 -18.90 -0.44
N GLU A 682 1.29 -19.24 -1.74
CA GLU A 682 0.94 -20.56 -2.23
C GLU A 682 2.19 -21.34 -2.69
N ASP A 683 2.25 -22.60 -2.27
CA ASP A 683 3.38 -23.50 -2.46
C ASP A 683 3.16 -24.47 -3.63
N GLY A 684 4.20 -24.72 -4.40
CA GLY A 684 4.18 -25.74 -5.45
C GLY A 684 5.56 -26.22 -5.86
N SER A 685 5.58 -27.33 -6.60
CA SER A 685 6.81 -27.91 -7.14
C SER A 685 6.56 -28.76 -8.38
N ASP A 686 7.43 -28.59 -9.37
CA ASP A 686 7.46 -29.32 -10.63
C ASP A 686 8.83 -29.94 -10.90
N ARG A 687 8.81 -31.05 -11.65
CA ARG A 687 10.01 -31.61 -12.25
C ARG A 687 10.18 -31.01 -13.62
N GLU A 688 11.38 -30.55 -13.90
CA GLU A 688 11.68 -29.69 -15.02
C GLU A 688 12.72 -30.34 -15.93
N ARG A 689 12.59 -30.07 -17.23
CA ARG A 689 13.60 -30.45 -18.23
C ARG A 689 13.90 -29.28 -19.15
N PRO A 690 15.12 -29.20 -19.70
CA PRO A 690 15.45 -28.17 -20.68
C PRO A 690 14.58 -28.32 -21.93
N SER A 691 14.06 -27.20 -22.41
CA SER A 691 13.15 -27.18 -23.57
C SER A 691 13.86 -27.51 -24.88
N LEU A 692 15.14 -27.16 -25.00
CA LEU A 692 15.90 -27.29 -26.25
C LEU A 692 17.37 -27.69 -26.00
N PRO A 693 17.99 -28.48 -26.91
CA PRO A 693 19.40 -28.89 -26.81
C PRO A 693 20.35 -27.69 -26.86
N PRO A 694 21.55 -27.76 -26.24
CA PRO A 694 22.51 -26.65 -26.17
C PRO A 694 23.30 -26.47 -27.47
N ILE A 695 22.60 -26.48 -28.61
CA ILE A 695 23.19 -26.38 -29.95
C ILE A 695 23.13 -24.93 -30.39
N CYS A 696 24.28 -24.36 -30.75
CA CYS A 696 24.38 -23.04 -31.33
C CYS A 696 24.17 -23.07 -32.85
N PRO A 697 23.62 -21.99 -33.46
CA PRO A 697 23.65 -21.84 -34.91
C PRO A 697 25.09 -21.68 -35.42
N GLU A 698 25.32 -22.11 -36.66
CA GLU A 698 26.56 -21.86 -37.38
C GLU A 698 26.36 -20.67 -38.32
N VAL A 699 27.17 -19.62 -38.15
CA VAL A 699 27.14 -18.41 -38.97
C VAL A 699 28.54 -18.19 -39.53
N ASP A 700 28.65 -18.11 -40.86
CA ASP A 700 29.93 -17.95 -41.57
C ASP A 700 31.02 -18.95 -41.14
N GLY A 701 30.62 -20.18 -40.81
CA GLY A 701 31.53 -21.26 -40.38
C GLY A 701 31.92 -21.23 -38.90
N SER A 702 31.32 -20.36 -38.09
CA SER A 702 31.56 -20.25 -36.63
C SER A 702 30.28 -20.57 -35.85
N LYS A 703 30.38 -21.38 -34.80
CA LYS A 703 29.27 -21.60 -33.86
C LYS A 703 29.14 -20.37 -32.95
N LEU A 704 27.98 -19.71 -32.99
CA LEU A 704 27.75 -18.47 -32.24
C LEU A 704 26.75 -18.65 -31.10
N SER A 705 27.14 -18.20 -29.92
CA SER A 705 26.40 -18.39 -28.67
C SER A 705 25.35 -17.30 -28.45
N TYR A 706 24.25 -17.30 -29.21
CA TYR A 706 23.19 -16.28 -29.04
C TYR A 706 22.26 -16.53 -27.83
N ASN A 707 22.19 -17.77 -27.33
CA ASN A 707 21.21 -18.15 -26.32
C ASN A 707 21.45 -17.50 -24.96
N GLY A 708 20.36 -17.14 -24.28
CA GLY A 708 20.36 -16.62 -22.91
C GLY A 708 19.47 -15.39 -22.74
N LEU A 709 19.69 -14.66 -21.65
CA LEU A 709 18.94 -13.44 -21.35
C LEU A 709 19.58 -12.23 -22.02
N TRP A 710 18.73 -11.41 -22.63
CA TRP A 710 19.10 -10.17 -23.32
C TRP A 710 18.29 -9.00 -22.74
N SER A 711 18.96 -7.87 -22.51
CA SER A 711 18.33 -6.63 -22.06
C SER A 711 18.15 -5.64 -23.20
N ARG A 712 17.16 -4.75 -23.04
CA ARG A 712 16.95 -3.58 -23.90
C ARG A 712 17.70 -2.36 -23.36
N SER A 713 17.97 -1.40 -24.25
CA SER A 713 18.42 -0.06 -23.89
C SER A 713 17.25 0.95 -23.96
N PRO A 714 17.00 1.76 -22.93
CA PRO A 714 17.69 1.77 -21.64
C PRO A 714 17.41 0.50 -20.83
N VAL A 715 18.36 0.09 -20.00
CA VAL A 715 18.21 -1.07 -19.12
C VAL A 715 17.02 -0.84 -18.17
N GLY A 716 16.15 -1.84 -18.01
CA GLY A 716 14.99 -1.76 -17.11
C GLY A 716 13.61 -1.66 -17.80
N VAL A 717 13.53 -1.73 -19.13
CA VAL A 717 12.23 -1.74 -19.86
C VAL A 717 11.90 -3.10 -20.48
N GLY A 718 12.46 -4.16 -19.89
CA GLY A 718 12.29 -5.54 -20.35
C GLY A 718 13.44 -6.05 -21.22
N GLY A 719 13.21 -7.17 -21.90
CA GLY A 719 14.22 -7.92 -22.63
C GLY A 719 13.64 -9.14 -23.33
N ALA A 720 14.46 -10.18 -23.49
CA ALA A 720 14.00 -11.50 -23.91
C ALA A 720 14.92 -12.63 -23.43
N THR A 721 14.34 -13.79 -23.18
CA THR A 721 15.04 -15.07 -23.32
C THR A 721 15.17 -15.39 -24.79
N VAL A 722 16.40 -15.49 -25.29
CA VAL A 722 16.72 -15.82 -26.67
C VAL A 722 17.12 -17.28 -26.75
N VAL A 723 16.47 -18.02 -27.64
CA VAL A 723 16.84 -19.39 -27.97
C VAL A 723 16.97 -19.52 -29.49
N VAL A 724 18.14 -19.88 -29.96
CA VAL A 724 18.51 -20.05 -31.36
C VAL A 724 19.37 -21.30 -31.47
N ASN A 725 18.98 -22.22 -32.33
CA ASN A 725 19.78 -23.37 -32.74
C ASN A 725 19.76 -23.49 -34.27
N ALA A 726 20.44 -24.50 -34.82
CA ALA A 726 20.58 -24.67 -36.27
C ALA A 726 19.24 -24.78 -37.04
N THR A 727 18.15 -25.20 -36.39
CA THR A 727 16.86 -25.47 -37.05
C THR A 727 15.69 -24.67 -36.49
N SER A 728 15.86 -23.96 -35.38
CA SER A 728 14.75 -23.32 -34.66
C SER A 728 15.22 -22.08 -33.91
N GLN A 729 14.32 -21.12 -33.74
CA GLN A 729 14.54 -19.98 -32.85
C GLN A 729 13.24 -19.50 -32.20
N ALA A 730 13.36 -19.03 -30.97
CA ALA A 730 12.28 -18.46 -30.18
C ALA A 730 12.82 -17.30 -29.33
N PHE A 731 12.02 -16.26 -29.20
CA PHE A 731 12.32 -15.06 -28.43
C PHE A 731 11.18 -14.85 -27.44
N VAL A 732 11.38 -15.23 -26.19
CA VAL A 732 10.39 -15.00 -25.12
C VAL A 732 10.65 -13.62 -24.57
N HIS A 733 9.90 -12.63 -25.04
CA HIS A 733 10.03 -11.25 -24.62
C HIS A 733 9.35 -11.05 -23.27
N TYR A 734 10.09 -10.58 -22.26
CA TYR A 734 9.51 -10.03 -21.04
C TYR A 734 9.42 -8.50 -21.18
N ILE A 735 8.20 -7.97 -21.05
CA ILE A 735 7.84 -6.56 -21.29
C ILE A 735 6.86 -6.08 -20.22
N TYR A 736 6.41 -4.83 -20.38
CA TYR A 736 5.32 -4.27 -19.61
C TYR A 736 4.17 -3.85 -20.54
N ASP A 737 2.95 -3.98 -20.05
CA ASP A 737 1.75 -3.40 -20.69
C ASP A 737 1.63 -1.89 -20.37
N ALA A 738 0.59 -1.22 -20.87
CA ALA A 738 0.39 0.21 -20.66
C ALA A 738 0.06 0.60 -19.21
N SER A 739 -0.30 -0.37 -18.37
CA SER A 739 -0.49 -0.22 -16.92
C SER A 739 0.79 -0.54 -16.13
N GLY A 740 1.91 -0.80 -16.82
CA GLY A 740 3.17 -1.15 -16.17
C GLY A 740 3.19 -2.56 -15.58
N ARG A 741 2.28 -3.46 -15.99
CA ARG A 741 2.23 -4.85 -15.53
C ARG A 741 3.20 -5.73 -16.31
N PRO A 742 3.91 -6.67 -15.65
CA PRO A 742 4.82 -7.59 -16.33
C PRO A 742 4.02 -8.54 -17.23
N VAL A 743 4.35 -8.55 -18.53
CA VAL A 743 3.73 -9.38 -19.57
C VAL A 743 4.81 -10.07 -20.39
N TRP A 744 4.52 -11.27 -20.91
CA TRP A 744 5.42 -11.93 -21.86
C TRP A 744 4.75 -12.24 -23.21
N LEU A 745 5.55 -12.21 -24.26
CA LEU A 745 5.18 -12.54 -25.65
C LEU A 745 6.22 -13.51 -26.23
N ILE A 746 5.84 -14.32 -27.22
CA ILE A 746 6.81 -15.16 -27.95
C ILE A 746 6.89 -14.74 -29.41
N GLY A 747 8.09 -14.42 -29.86
CA GLY A 747 8.43 -14.35 -31.28
C GLY A 747 9.01 -15.69 -31.75
N ALA A 748 8.31 -16.39 -32.64
CA ALA A 748 8.75 -17.67 -33.20
C ALA A 748 8.57 -17.66 -34.73
N PRO A 749 9.65 -17.65 -35.54
CA PRO A 749 9.53 -17.61 -36.99
C PRO A 749 8.91 -18.88 -37.57
N GLU A 750 8.07 -18.71 -38.59
CA GLU A 750 7.56 -19.81 -39.41
C GLU A 750 7.94 -19.60 -40.89
N PRO A 751 8.71 -20.52 -41.52
CA PRO A 751 9.26 -21.76 -40.95
C PRO A 751 10.43 -21.51 -39.97
N GLN A 752 10.52 -22.37 -38.97
CA GLN A 752 11.64 -22.41 -38.01
C GLN A 752 12.98 -22.57 -38.75
N SER A 753 13.90 -21.63 -38.53
CA SER A 753 15.25 -21.60 -39.12
C SER A 753 16.15 -20.63 -38.35
N ALA A 754 17.44 -20.94 -38.19
CA ALA A 754 18.44 -20.00 -37.63
C ALA A 754 18.61 -18.71 -38.45
N GLU A 755 18.27 -18.73 -39.74
CA GLU A 755 18.44 -17.59 -40.65
C GLU A 755 17.22 -16.68 -40.72
N ALA A 756 16.06 -17.13 -40.23
CA ALA A 756 14.85 -16.33 -40.27
C ALA A 756 15.05 -15.03 -39.45
N ARG A 757 14.63 -13.91 -40.01
CA ARG A 757 14.81 -12.59 -39.38
C ARG A 757 13.52 -11.98 -38.87
N GLU A 758 12.39 -12.58 -39.22
CA GLU A 758 11.05 -12.08 -38.94
C GLU A 758 10.21 -13.20 -38.33
N ALA A 759 9.39 -12.85 -37.35
CA ALA A 759 8.44 -13.74 -36.68
C ALA A 759 7.15 -13.00 -36.36
N ASP A 760 6.05 -13.75 -36.30
CA ASP A 760 4.85 -13.26 -35.62
C ASP A 760 5.13 -13.19 -34.11
N LEU A 761 4.61 -12.14 -33.47
CA LEU A 761 4.56 -12.04 -32.01
C LEU A 761 3.24 -12.62 -31.51
N LEU A 762 3.36 -13.58 -30.59
CA LEU A 762 2.25 -14.33 -30.03
C LEU A 762 2.01 -13.92 -28.58
N GLN A 763 0.76 -13.56 -28.28
CA GLN A 763 0.24 -13.36 -26.93
C GLN A 763 -0.45 -14.65 -26.46
N PHE A 764 -0.10 -15.09 -25.26
CA PHE A 764 -0.65 -16.29 -24.66
C PHE A 764 -1.69 -15.93 -23.58
N GLY A 765 -2.68 -16.79 -23.40
CA GLY A 765 -3.56 -16.83 -22.23
C GLY A 765 -3.56 -18.23 -21.63
N GLY A 766 -3.66 -18.33 -20.30
CA GLY A 766 -3.57 -19.61 -19.61
C GLY A 766 -4.10 -19.59 -18.18
N TYR A 767 -3.39 -20.25 -17.25
CA TYR A 767 -3.76 -20.35 -15.84
C TYR A 767 -2.54 -20.28 -14.94
N CYS A 768 -2.71 -19.70 -13.75
CA CYS A 768 -1.61 -19.51 -12.82
C CYS A 768 -0.99 -20.83 -12.34
N ALA A 769 0.23 -20.77 -11.79
CA ALA A 769 1.01 -21.94 -11.40
C ALA A 769 0.30 -22.92 -10.45
N VAL A 770 -0.59 -22.40 -9.59
CA VAL A 770 -1.38 -23.15 -8.59
C VAL A 770 -2.88 -23.20 -8.90
N CYS A 771 -3.29 -22.64 -10.03
CA CYS A 771 -4.68 -22.63 -10.46
C CYS A 771 -5.09 -23.98 -11.04
N ALA A 772 -6.40 -24.24 -11.07
CA ALA A 772 -6.93 -25.35 -11.83
C ALA A 772 -6.61 -25.17 -13.33
N GLU A 773 -6.34 -26.27 -14.01
CA GLU A 773 -6.08 -26.28 -15.45
C GLU A 773 -7.24 -25.66 -16.24
N SER A 774 -6.90 -24.81 -17.21
CA SER A 774 -7.82 -24.14 -18.11
C SER A 774 -7.32 -24.19 -19.56
N GLU A 775 -8.18 -23.82 -20.51
CA GLU A 775 -7.82 -23.77 -21.94
C GLU A 775 -6.80 -22.66 -22.21
N LEU A 776 -5.75 -23.01 -22.97
CA LEU A 776 -4.73 -22.06 -23.40
C LEU A 776 -5.16 -21.34 -24.68
N THR A 777 -4.91 -20.04 -24.77
CA THR A 777 -5.13 -19.24 -26.00
C THR A 777 -3.80 -18.74 -26.54
N ILE A 778 -3.70 -18.63 -27.87
CA ILE A 778 -2.52 -18.12 -28.58
C ILE A 778 -3.02 -17.21 -29.70
N ASP A 779 -2.71 -15.93 -29.61
CA ASP A 779 -3.15 -14.92 -30.56
C ASP A 779 -1.95 -14.16 -31.15
N THR A 780 -1.96 -13.93 -32.46
CA THR A 780 -0.96 -13.09 -33.11
C THR A 780 -1.28 -11.62 -32.86
N VAL A 781 -0.37 -10.90 -32.22
CA VAL A 781 -0.52 -9.48 -31.83
C VAL A 781 0.35 -8.52 -32.64
N GLY A 782 1.26 -9.05 -33.44
CA GLY A 782 2.18 -8.23 -34.22
C GLY A 782 3.34 -9.01 -34.84
N THR A 783 4.42 -8.29 -35.12
CA THR A 783 5.62 -8.81 -35.78
C THR A 783 6.88 -8.41 -35.01
N PHE A 784 7.86 -9.30 -35.01
CA PHE A 784 9.20 -9.11 -34.49
C PHE A 784 10.22 -9.30 -35.60
N THR A 785 11.21 -8.43 -35.69
CA THR A 785 12.39 -8.65 -36.53
C THR A 785 13.68 -8.49 -35.75
N ARG A 786 14.75 -9.19 -36.15
CA ARG A 786 16.06 -9.13 -35.47
C ARG A 786 17.25 -9.10 -36.41
N ASP A 787 18.32 -8.48 -35.96
CA ASP A 787 19.63 -8.50 -36.59
C ASP A 787 20.76 -8.60 -35.53
N PHE A 788 21.52 -9.69 -35.55
CA PHE A 788 22.66 -9.87 -34.65
C PHE A 788 23.88 -9.14 -35.23
N SER A 789 24.44 -8.21 -34.49
CA SER A 789 25.72 -7.56 -34.85
C SER A 789 26.92 -8.28 -34.25
N SER A 790 26.73 -9.03 -33.16
CA SER A 790 27.73 -9.93 -32.55
C SER A 790 27.05 -11.00 -31.68
N GLU A 791 27.82 -11.87 -31.01
CA GLU A 791 27.29 -12.80 -30.00
C GLU A 791 26.64 -12.12 -28.78
N SER A 792 26.96 -10.85 -28.56
CA SER A 792 26.52 -10.08 -27.39
C SER A 792 25.74 -8.81 -27.72
N ALA A 793 25.51 -8.54 -29.01
CA ALA A 793 24.79 -7.36 -29.47
C ALA A 793 23.82 -7.70 -30.61
N MET A 794 22.59 -7.20 -30.51
CA MET A 794 21.52 -7.39 -31.47
C MET A 794 20.67 -6.12 -31.52
N THR A 795 20.16 -5.79 -32.69
CA THR A 795 19.06 -4.83 -32.83
C THR A 795 17.80 -5.62 -33.15
N TRP A 796 16.69 -5.33 -32.48
CA TRP A 796 15.39 -5.88 -32.85
C TRP A 796 14.36 -4.79 -33.10
N ASN A 797 13.33 -5.11 -33.89
CA ASN A 797 12.14 -4.29 -34.03
C ASN A 797 10.94 -5.05 -33.48
N LEU A 798 10.17 -4.40 -32.63
CA LEU A 798 8.91 -4.91 -32.09
C LEU A 798 7.79 -4.00 -32.57
N ASN A 799 6.84 -4.59 -33.31
CA ASN A 799 5.62 -3.92 -33.73
C ASN A 799 4.43 -4.76 -33.28
N PHE A 800 3.68 -4.32 -32.28
CA PHE A 800 2.53 -5.07 -31.75
C PHE A 800 1.44 -4.16 -31.15
N ASP A 801 0.24 -4.71 -31.07
CA ASP A 801 -0.90 -4.18 -30.32
C ASP A 801 -1.47 -5.29 -29.42
N LEU A 802 -1.35 -5.14 -28.10
CA LEU A 802 -1.81 -6.16 -27.15
C LEU A 802 -3.33 -6.28 -27.19
N ILE A 803 -3.81 -7.52 -27.08
CA ILE A 803 -5.25 -7.82 -27.08
C ILE A 803 -5.76 -7.79 -25.64
N ALA A 804 -6.97 -7.22 -25.48
CA ALA A 804 -7.68 -7.19 -24.21
C ALA A 804 -7.72 -8.58 -23.53
N PRO A 805 -7.58 -8.66 -22.20
CA PRO A 805 -7.64 -7.56 -21.24
C PRO A 805 -6.33 -6.79 -21.03
N LEU A 806 -5.26 -7.15 -21.75
CA LEU A 806 -4.02 -6.38 -21.75
C LEU A 806 -4.18 -5.13 -22.64
N SER A 807 -3.30 -4.15 -22.45
CA SER A 807 -3.29 -2.93 -23.25
C SER A 807 -1.88 -2.47 -23.53
N GLY A 808 -1.66 -1.86 -24.69
CA GLY A 808 -0.36 -1.29 -25.04
C GLY A 808 0.01 -1.60 -26.48
N THR A 809 0.49 -0.56 -27.16
CA THR A 809 0.99 -0.64 -28.53
C THR A 809 2.48 -0.32 -28.53
N ARG A 810 3.24 -0.99 -29.39
CA ARG A 810 4.66 -0.67 -29.59
C ARG A 810 5.01 -0.71 -31.07
N ASP A 811 5.83 0.23 -31.49
CA ASP A 811 6.53 0.23 -32.77
C ASP A 811 7.91 0.85 -32.52
N SER A 812 8.90 0.01 -32.20
CA SER A 812 10.23 0.48 -31.82
C SER A 812 11.35 -0.42 -32.34
N THR A 813 12.48 0.22 -32.63
CA THR A 813 13.78 -0.41 -32.85
C THR A 813 14.58 -0.29 -31.55
N ASP A 814 14.94 -1.40 -30.92
CA ASP A 814 15.75 -1.38 -29.70
C ASP A 814 17.13 -1.99 -29.97
N ASP A 815 18.17 -1.32 -29.48
CA ASP A 815 19.48 -1.94 -29.31
C ASP A 815 19.49 -2.77 -28.03
N THR A 816 20.05 -3.98 -28.13
CA THR A 816 20.04 -4.97 -27.05
C THR A 816 21.44 -5.50 -26.77
N ALA A 817 21.63 -5.91 -25.51
CA ALA A 817 22.87 -6.51 -25.05
C ALA A 817 22.60 -7.83 -24.34
N LYS A 818 23.45 -8.81 -24.57
CA LYS A 818 23.38 -10.09 -23.87
C LYS A 818 23.84 -9.92 -22.42
N LEU A 819 23.01 -10.34 -21.47
CA LEU A 819 23.28 -10.28 -20.03
C LEU A 819 24.03 -11.52 -19.53
N THR A 820 23.86 -12.65 -20.21
CA THR A 820 24.41 -13.94 -19.77
C THR A 820 25.76 -14.22 -20.39
N MET A 821 26.54 -15.07 -19.72
CA MET A 821 27.79 -15.56 -20.27
C MET A 821 27.57 -16.40 -21.54
N PRO A 822 28.52 -16.42 -22.49
CA PRO A 822 28.48 -17.34 -23.62
C PRO A 822 28.40 -18.79 -23.13
N MET A 823 27.42 -19.54 -23.62
CA MET A 823 27.36 -20.98 -23.43
C MET A 823 28.35 -21.70 -24.34
N VAL A 824 28.87 -22.85 -23.90
CA VAL A 824 29.72 -23.72 -24.72
C VAL A 824 28.84 -24.42 -25.74
N CYS A 825 29.04 -24.10 -27.02
CA CYS A 825 28.31 -24.70 -28.13
C CYS A 825 28.74 -26.16 -28.35
N GLN A 826 27.84 -27.13 -28.17
CA GLN A 826 28.09 -28.55 -28.45
C GLN A 826 28.19 -28.82 -29.95
#